data_AF-A0AAQ2Y0X8-F1
#
_entry.id   AF-A0AAQ2Y0X8-F1
#
_cell.length_a   1.000
_cell.length_b   1.000
_cell.length_c   1.000
_cell.angle_alpha   90.00
_cell.angle_beta   90.00
_cell.angle_gamma   90.00
#
_symmetry.space_group_name_H-M   'P 1'
#
loop_
_entity.id
_entity.type
_entity.pdbx_description
1 polymer ?
#
loop_
_entity_poly.entity_id
_entity_poly.type
_entity_poly.pdbx_seq_one_letter_code
_entity_poly.pdbx_strand_id
1 'polypeptide(L)'
;MHHIQPGPQMNVGDESLNITFNSDGVLGAIRSGRLMVSLFDTPESELAISNVFLRVKSNGEFKVTPLLFFNNNIETFKQADGSLQWVTTTDELEATVTLKAGTSAYFYEVNVTNLSSEALSFDLIYGQDVGLAEEGAIKTNELYCSQYLDHQIFEGEQGYVVCSRQNLPQSTGNPRIQIGSLSPVTGYSTDGFQFFGKEYKLTGEAVALRSDTLANEKYQYEMGYVALQSETFVLNQNEVESVVFYGFVTPHCPESNTGQPLTIETVTDLHAALPTSDEAQRQPLSHRHTPKSAYLMGEKLSETEIEQFFSAERSFVDTKDGELLSFFYGDNHYVTLPEKEKHLERMTGHVIASGNNQDYQQLIMSSTHYIGGVFNSQLTLGNTSFNKLLGVCRNPLNQFTHAGQRIWVKVDNAFQALGMPSAYETGQNYSRWIYKLFGGYLEVLSFSSAQSPVIQLEIKKHGIEAPLEIKVSHQLVFGNNEGEGKVTIERQGDLFTITGNDELIDQFMPELSYGISVSGTDVEAEVITRAESESAEFLVLKATLDNAVSIAIGGQTGELDTTAQFIDFDVEKQQYQQGIQTLTKGFKVDFSQDSLNSQRINTCLDWFTHNALVHYSTPHGLEQYSGAAWGTRDVSQGPFELFMSMQEYGKAKAVLQEIYRHQYLETGTWPQWFMFDHYAKIQQEDAHGDIVVWPLKALADYINTTGDISILNVELPYTLAEAGFERTGQTYSLMHHVQRQVQHMLDNLVPGTSLSCYGDGDWDDTLQPANQSLRENMVSGWTIPLTLQTLKAMAKALQGSEHLDFSATLTDLAEKMEHDYHHYLIKDDVIAGFIHFDRDEQGGVKQIEHLLHPSDDKTGINYRLLPASRSIISEVFTPEMAQSHMAIIKENLVHPDGVRLMDKMAEYKAGKQSYFKRAELAANLGREVGLQYCHAHIRFIEALCKLGDAEAVFDNLYKIIPVGIQDHVPNAELRQSNAYFSSSDAKFNDRPTAYDNFGKVKAGEVAVKGGWRIYSSGPGIYVNQLITNVFGVRFSENDLTLDPVISPRVGQANVQFELDGKPVKLVIDLQEAMHTPKAITLNGEVVPFELSENRYRTGGARISRKWLETRLESENNTLYITL
;
A
#
# COMPACT_ATOMS: atom_id res chain seq x y z
N MET A 1 -13.29 25.57 6.41
CA MET A 1 -14.19 25.14 5.32
C MET A 1 -14.78 26.38 4.67
N HIS A 2 -14.66 26.52 3.35
CA HIS A 2 -15.35 27.57 2.60
C HIS A 2 -16.86 27.45 2.80
N HIS A 3 -17.62 28.52 2.58
CA HIS A 3 -19.08 28.42 2.60
C HIS A 3 -19.51 27.39 1.55
N ILE A 4 -19.89 26.19 1.99
CA ILE A 4 -20.44 25.16 1.11
C ILE A 4 -21.88 25.58 0.81
N GLN A 5 -22.13 26.04 -0.40
CA GLN A 5 -23.48 26.15 -0.94
C GLN A 5 -23.66 24.98 -1.90
N PRO A 6 -24.23 23.86 -1.45
CA PRO A 6 -24.47 22.73 -2.36
C PRO A 6 -25.42 23.21 -3.46
N GLY A 7 -25.06 22.93 -4.72
CA GLY A 7 -25.78 23.42 -5.90
C GLY A 7 -25.71 22.42 -7.06
N PRO A 8 -26.59 22.56 -8.07
CA PRO A 8 -26.66 21.60 -9.17
C PRO A 8 -25.37 21.57 -9.99
N GLN A 9 -24.90 20.38 -10.34
CA GLN A 9 -23.74 20.21 -11.22
C GLN A 9 -24.02 20.77 -12.62
N MET A 10 -23.00 21.38 -13.22
CA MET A 10 -23.00 21.83 -14.61
C MET A 10 -22.25 20.85 -15.49
N ASN A 11 -22.74 20.67 -16.72
CA ASN A 11 -22.20 19.71 -17.68
C ASN A 11 -21.83 20.43 -18.97
N VAL A 12 -20.62 20.19 -19.47
CA VAL A 12 -20.14 20.67 -20.77
C VAL A 12 -19.73 19.48 -21.64
N GLY A 13 -20.24 19.39 -22.86
CA GLY A 13 -20.06 18.24 -23.76
C GLY A 13 -21.27 17.31 -23.83
N ASP A 14 -21.07 16.08 -24.29
CA ASP A 14 -22.10 15.04 -24.45
C ASP A 14 -21.73 13.76 -23.67
N GLU A 15 -22.54 12.70 -23.73
CA GLU A 15 -22.25 11.43 -23.00
C GLU A 15 -20.93 10.75 -23.44
N SER A 16 -20.45 11.03 -24.65
CA SER A 16 -19.19 10.47 -25.17
C SER A 16 -17.97 11.17 -24.59
N LEU A 17 -18.09 12.46 -24.26
CA LEU A 17 -17.11 13.24 -23.52
C LEU A 17 -17.81 14.35 -22.74
N ASN A 18 -17.88 14.16 -21.42
CA ASN A 18 -18.58 15.04 -20.50
C ASN A 18 -17.62 15.60 -19.46
N ILE A 19 -17.67 16.92 -19.27
CA ILE A 19 -16.89 17.62 -18.27
C ILE A 19 -17.86 18.18 -17.24
N THR A 20 -17.76 17.69 -16.01
CA THR A 20 -18.63 18.11 -14.91
C THR A 20 -17.99 19.23 -14.11
N PHE A 21 -18.81 20.20 -13.70
CA PHE A 21 -18.41 21.30 -12.83
C PHE A 21 -19.37 21.41 -11.65
N ASN A 22 -18.86 21.80 -10.48
CA ASN A 22 -19.72 22.19 -9.36
C ASN A 22 -20.43 23.52 -9.66
N SER A 23 -21.34 23.96 -8.79
CA SER A 23 -22.11 25.20 -8.98
C SER A 23 -21.27 26.48 -9.05
N ASP A 24 -20.03 26.43 -8.58
CA ASP A 24 -19.07 27.54 -8.59
C ASP A 24 -18.21 27.56 -9.87
N GLY A 25 -18.41 26.58 -10.76
CA GLY A 25 -17.65 26.44 -12.00
C GLY A 25 -16.25 25.85 -11.80
N VAL A 26 -16.01 25.13 -10.70
CA VAL A 26 -14.79 24.33 -10.47
C VAL A 26 -14.98 22.96 -11.11
N LEU A 27 -13.94 22.48 -11.83
CA LEU A 27 -13.95 21.15 -12.45
C LEU A 27 -14.15 20.06 -11.40
N GLY A 28 -15.18 19.23 -11.58
CA GLY A 28 -15.39 17.99 -10.83
C GLY A 28 -14.51 16.89 -11.43
N ALA A 29 -14.89 16.38 -12.60
CA ALA A 29 -14.14 15.38 -13.34
C ALA A 29 -14.39 15.45 -14.86
N ILE A 30 -13.50 14.83 -15.63
CA ILE A 30 -13.67 14.60 -17.07
C ILE A 30 -14.04 13.12 -17.26
N ARG A 31 -15.14 12.85 -17.97
CA ARG A 31 -15.65 11.48 -18.23
C ARG A 31 -15.83 11.23 -19.72
N SER A 32 -15.64 9.98 -20.14
CA SER A 32 -15.92 9.51 -21.50
C SER A 32 -16.63 8.17 -21.42
N GLY A 33 -17.96 8.17 -21.60
CA GLY A 33 -18.79 7.01 -21.26
C GLY A 33 -18.64 6.63 -19.79
N ARG A 34 -18.14 5.41 -19.52
CA ARG A 34 -17.90 4.90 -18.14
C ARG A 34 -16.49 5.21 -17.61
N LEU A 35 -15.62 5.71 -18.48
CA LEU A 35 -14.26 6.05 -18.10
C LEU A 35 -14.25 7.41 -17.41
N MET A 36 -13.51 7.48 -16.31
CA MET A 36 -13.07 8.74 -15.77
C MET A 36 -11.68 9.04 -16.35
N VAL A 37 -11.64 10.11 -17.15
CA VAL A 37 -10.45 10.57 -17.87
C VAL A 37 -9.50 11.28 -16.91
N SER A 38 -10.04 12.10 -16.00
CA SER A 38 -9.28 12.68 -14.89
C SER A 38 -8.90 11.60 -13.87
N LEU A 39 -7.88 11.88 -13.06
CA LEU A 39 -7.45 10.98 -11.99
C LEU A 39 -8.26 11.21 -10.71
N PHE A 40 -8.71 12.45 -10.47
CA PHE A 40 -9.47 12.81 -9.28
C PHE A 40 -10.86 13.33 -9.62
N ASP A 41 -11.82 12.99 -8.75
CA ASP A 41 -13.17 13.53 -8.72
C ASP A 41 -13.15 14.63 -7.67
N THR A 42 -13.04 15.88 -8.12
CA THR A 42 -12.76 17.01 -7.25
C THR A 42 -13.94 17.21 -6.29
N PRO A 43 -13.72 17.15 -4.98
CA PRO A 43 -14.76 17.41 -3.99
C PRO A 43 -15.32 18.83 -4.15
N GLU A 44 -16.62 19.03 -3.89
CA GLU A 44 -17.30 20.30 -4.13
C GLU A 44 -16.69 21.51 -3.41
N SER A 45 -16.07 21.28 -2.24
CA SER A 45 -15.43 22.31 -1.40
C SER A 45 -13.93 22.49 -1.65
N GLU A 46 -13.38 21.81 -2.64
CA GLU A 46 -11.95 21.76 -2.93
C GLU A 46 -11.61 22.34 -4.31
N LEU A 47 -10.33 22.61 -4.51
CA LEU A 47 -9.83 23.11 -5.79
C LEU A 47 -9.50 21.93 -6.71
N ALA A 48 -9.88 22.06 -7.97
CA ALA A 48 -9.44 21.13 -9.00
C ALA A 48 -7.91 21.18 -9.16
N ILE A 49 -7.31 20.02 -9.39
CA ILE A 49 -5.85 19.88 -9.59
C ILE A 49 -5.44 20.39 -10.99
N SER A 50 -6.35 20.28 -11.96
CA SER A 50 -6.17 20.83 -13.31
C SER A 50 -6.26 22.36 -13.33
N ASN A 51 -5.42 23.03 -14.12
CA ASN A 51 -5.50 24.47 -14.35
C ASN A 51 -4.74 24.92 -15.61
N VAL A 52 -4.92 26.20 -15.98
CA VAL A 52 -4.05 26.94 -16.89
C VAL A 52 -3.44 28.10 -16.11
N PHE A 53 -2.11 28.14 -16.01
CA PHE A 53 -1.38 29.16 -15.29
C PHE A 53 -0.72 30.14 -16.25
N LEU A 54 -1.00 31.43 -16.11
CA LEU A 54 -0.28 32.50 -16.80
C LEU A 54 0.87 32.99 -15.94
N ARG A 55 2.08 33.06 -16.51
CA ARG A 55 3.26 33.55 -15.79
C ARG A 55 3.84 34.77 -16.47
N VAL A 56 4.00 35.83 -15.71
CA VAL A 56 4.71 37.05 -16.14
C VAL A 56 6.05 37.10 -15.42
N LYS A 57 7.15 37.15 -16.17
CA LYS A 57 8.49 37.23 -15.59
C LYS A 57 8.85 38.69 -15.34
N SER A 58 9.09 39.05 -14.07
CA SER A 58 9.50 40.40 -13.67
C SER A 58 10.61 40.31 -12.63
N ASN A 59 11.70 41.06 -12.82
CA ASN A 59 12.87 41.06 -11.93
C ASN A 59 13.47 39.68 -11.62
N GLY A 60 13.32 38.71 -12.54
CA GLY A 60 13.83 37.34 -12.37
C GLY A 60 12.88 36.40 -11.61
N GLU A 61 11.73 36.88 -11.15
CA GLU A 61 10.69 36.07 -10.52
C GLU A 61 9.46 35.94 -11.42
N PHE A 62 8.72 34.84 -11.26
CA PHE A 62 7.46 34.62 -11.96
C PHE A 62 6.29 35.05 -11.08
N LYS A 63 5.50 36.00 -11.57
CA LYS A 63 4.15 36.27 -11.05
C LYS A 63 3.19 35.30 -11.74
N VAL A 64 2.60 34.39 -10.98
CA VAL A 64 1.75 33.31 -11.50
C VAL A 64 0.29 33.60 -11.22
N THR A 65 -0.54 33.55 -12.26
CA THR A 65 -1.99 33.78 -12.19
C THR A 65 -2.70 32.54 -12.74
N PRO A 66 -3.38 31.73 -11.90
CA PRO A 66 -4.25 30.66 -12.39
C PRO A 66 -5.42 31.28 -13.16
N LEU A 67 -5.75 30.74 -14.32
CA LEU A 67 -6.76 31.27 -15.24
C LEU A 67 -8.05 30.43 -15.26
N LEU A 68 -8.02 29.23 -14.67
CA LEU A 68 -9.20 28.40 -14.49
C LEU A 68 -9.63 28.36 -13.03
N PHE A 69 -10.94 28.41 -12.79
CA PHE A 69 -11.64 28.12 -11.53
C PHE A 69 -11.35 29.04 -10.32
N PHE A 70 -10.10 29.47 -10.10
CA PHE A 70 -9.67 30.16 -8.88
C PHE A 70 -8.63 31.25 -9.14
N ASN A 71 -9.01 32.52 -8.97
CA ASN A 71 -8.13 33.61 -8.52
C ASN A 71 -9.00 34.78 -8.04
N ASN A 72 -8.43 35.77 -7.34
CA ASN A 72 -9.21 36.88 -6.78
C ASN A 72 -9.88 37.81 -7.83
N ASN A 73 -9.41 37.76 -9.07
CA ASN A 73 -9.83 38.60 -10.17
C ASN A 73 -10.61 37.82 -11.24
N ILE A 74 -10.95 36.55 -10.99
CA ILE A 74 -11.65 35.69 -11.95
C ILE A 74 -13.16 35.91 -11.88
N GLU A 75 -13.77 36.01 -13.04
CA GLU A 75 -15.22 35.96 -13.23
C GLU A 75 -15.57 34.78 -14.13
N THR A 76 -16.46 33.92 -13.66
CA THR A 76 -16.93 32.75 -14.40
C THR A 76 -18.27 33.03 -15.04
N PHE A 77 -18.40 32.70 -16.32
CA PHE A 77 -19.59 32.88 -17.12
C PHE A 77 -20.04 31.54 -17.72
N LYS A 78 -21.34 31.30 -17.69
CA LYS A 78 -21.99 30.28 -18.49
C LYS A 78 -22.42 30.86 -19.82
N GLN A 79 -22.05 30.18 -20.90
CA GLN A 79 -22.39 30.54 -22.28
C GLN A 79 -23.78 29.99 -22.67
N ALA A 80 -24.33 30.50 -23.77
CA ALA A 80 -25.65 30.09 -24.28
C ALA A 80 -25.73 28.61 -24.70
N ASP A 81 -24.59 28.05 -25.14
CA ASP A 81 -24.44 26.62 -25.48
C ASP A 81 -24.18 25.72 -24.26
N GLY A 82 -24.10 26.31 -23.06
CA GLY A 82 -23.84 25.61 -21.81
C GLY A 82 -22.36 25.53 -21.41
N SER A 83 -21.43 25.92 -22.28
CA SER A 83 -19.99 25.94 -21.98
C SER A 83 -19.63 27.01 -20.94
N LEU A 84 -18.41 26.92 -20.39
CA LEU A 84 -17.90 27.84 -19.39
C LEU A 84 -16.78 28.72 -19.96
N GLN A 85 -16.76 29.96 -19.50
CA GLN A 85 -15.71 30.94 -19.79
C GLN A 85 -15.25 31.59 -18.49
N TRP A 86 -13.95 31.76 -18.34
CA TRP A 86 -13.33 32.46 -17.22
C TRP A 86 -12.64 33.71 -17.72
N VAL A 87 -12.90 34.85 -17.09
CA VAL A 87 -12.28 36.13 -17.43
C VAL A 87 -11.53 36.62 -16.21
N THR A 88 -10.22 36.83 -16.34
CA THR A 88 -9.36 37.40 -15.30
C THR A 88 -8.85 38.75 -15.76
N THR A 89 -9.24 39.81 -15.06
CA THR A 89 -8.83 41.19 -15.41
C THR A 89 -7.99 41.80 -14.29
N THR A 90 -6.86 42.40 -14.65
CA THR A 90 -5.96 43.13 -13.75
C THR A 90 -5.63 44.50 -14.37
N ASP A 91 -4.86 45.33 -13.66
CA ASP A 91 -4.38 46.60 -14.22
C ASP A 91 -3.40 46.40 -15.41
N GLU A 92 -2.77 45.22 -15.50
CA GLU A 92 -1.73 44.90 -16.49
C GLU A 92 -2.30 44.19 -17.72
N LEU A 93 -3.29 43.30 -17.52
CA LEU A 93 -3.79 42.39 -18.55
C LEU A 93 -5.24 41.96 -18.31
N GLU A 94 -5.89 41.51 -19.39
CA GLU A 94 -7.11 40.69 -19.36
C GLU A 94 -6.83 39.35 -20.01
N ALA A 95 -7.16 38.25 -19.33
CA ALA A 95 -7.05 36.90 -19.84
C ALA A 95 -8.42 36.21 -19.82
N THR A 96 -8.86 35.71 -20.98
CA THR A 96 -10.12 34.98 -21.14
C THR A 96 -9.84 33.54 -21.53
N VAL A 97 -10.34 32.58 -20.75
CA VAL A 97 -10.29 31.15 -21.07
C VAL A 97 -11.68 30.66 -21.43
N THR A 98 -11.86 30.11 -22.64
CA THR A 98 -13.12 29.54 -23.11
C THR A 98 -12.97 28.02 -23.24
N LEU A 99 -13.83 27.26 -22.56
CA LEU A 99 -13.90 25.81 -22.73
C LEU A 99 -14.81 25.45 -23.89
N LYS A 100 -14.31 24.66 -24.85
CA LYS A 100 -15.13 24.03 -25.88
C LYS A 100 -15.00 22.52 -25.77
N ALA A 101 -16.11 21.80 -25.86
CA ALA A 101 -16.12 20.34 -25.84
C ALA A 101 -16.95 19.80 -27.00
N GLY A 102 -16.39 18.81 -27.70
CA GLY A 102 -17.10 17.97 -28.67
C GLY A 102 -17.20 16.53 -28.18
N THR A 103 -17.46 15.60 -29.10
CA THR A 103 -17.70 14.18 -28.78
C THR A 103 -16.45 13.41 -28.33
N SER A 104 -15.25 13.86 -28.72
CA SER A 104 -13.98 13.17 -28.40
C SER A 104 -12.83 14.10 -28.02
N ALA A 105 -13.05 15.42 -28.09
CA ALA A 105 -12.03 16.41 -27.82
C ALA A 105 -12.59 17.56 -26.98
N TYR A 106 -11.77 18.09 -26.09
CA TYR A 106 -12.01 19.36 -25.43
C TYR A 106 -10.85 20.33 -25.67
N PHE A 107 -11.15 21.62 -25.61
CA PHE A 107 -10.22 22.72 -25.89
C PHE A 107 -10.35 23.81 -24.85
N TYR A 108 -9.22 24.31 -24.36
CA TYR A 108 -9.13 25.54 -23.59
C TYR A 108 -8.50 26.61 -24.48
N GLU A 109 -9.32 27.55 -24.97
CA GLU A 109 -8.86 28.71 -25.73
C GLU A 109 -8.53 29.85 -24.77
N VAL A 110 -7.29 30.28 -24.73
CA VAL A 110 -6.78 31.33 -23.85
C VAL A 110 -6.45 32.55 -24.68
N ASN A 111 -7.19 33.65 -24.49
CA ASN A 111 -6.90 34.93 -25.11
C ASN A 111 -6.34 35.90 -24.06
N VAL A 112 -5.12 36.39 -24.27
CA VAL A 112 -4.45 37.34 -23.35
C VAL A 112 -4.30 38.68 -24.05
N THR A 113 -4.86 39.73 -23.44
CA THR A 113 -4.76 41.12 -23.91
C THR A 113 -3.89 41.92 -22.96
N ASN A 114 -2.90 42.64 -23.50
CA ASN A 114 -2.11 43.58 -22.70
C ASN A 114 -2.87 44.91 -22.52
N LEU A 115 -3.24 45.25 -21.28
CA LEU A 115 -3.93 46.50 -20.96
C LEU A 115 -2.94 47.62 -20.55
N SER A 116 -1.71 47.25 -20.21
CA SER A 116 -0.67 48.19 -19.79
C SER A 116 -0.01 48.91 -20.98
N SER A 117 0.66 50.03 -20.70
CA SER A 117 1.48 50.73 -21.70
C SER A 117 2.85 50.10 -21.94
N GLU A 118 3.29 49.20 -21.06
CA GLU A 118 4.56 48.50 -21.17
C GLU A 118 4.37 47.19 -21.94
N ALA A 119 5.45 46.65 -22.54
CA ALA A 119 5.37 45.34 -23.18
C ALA A 119 5.15 44.23 -22.14
N LEU A 120 4.12 43.41 -22.33
CA LEU A 120 3.81 42.27 -21.49
C LEU A 120 4.52 41.03 -22.04
N SER A 121 5.42 40.42 -21.26
CA SER A 121 6.03 39.14 -21.59
C SER A 121 5.48 38.05 -20.69
N PHE A 122 4.88 37.01 -21.29
CA PHE A 122 4.26 35.93 -20.54
C PHE A 122 4.41 34.57 -21.23
N ASP A 123 4.27 33.50 -20.45
CA ASP A 123 3.99 32.15 -20.96
C ASP A 123 2.78 31.55 -20.24
N LEU A 124 2.30 30.42 -20.75
CA LEU A 124 1.20 29.65 -20.18
C LEU A 124 1.68 28.24 -19.84
N ILE A 125 1.21 27.71 -18.72
CA ILE A 125 1.34 26.29 -18.38
C ILE A 125 -0.04 25.67 -18.19
N TYR A 126 -0.39 24.70 -19.01
CA TYR A 126 -1.58 23.87 -18.83
C TYR A 126 -1.19 22.59 -18.08
N GLY A 127 -1.96 22.21 -17.05
CA GLY A 127 -1.74 20.97 -16.32
C GLY A 127 -3.04 20.22 -16.08
N GLN A 128 -3.03 18.90 -16.26
CA GLN A 128 -4.19 18.02 -16.20
C GLN A 128 -3.84 16.68 -15.55
N ASP A 129 -4.57 16.31 -14.51
CA ASP A 129 -4.51 14.97 -13.93
C ASP A 129 -5.21 13.95 -14.85
N VAL A 130 -4.65 12.75 -14.98
CA VAL A 130 -5.08 11.73 -15.96
C VAL A 130 -5.19 10.36 -15.29
N GLY A 131 -6.34 9.71 -15.40
CA GLY A 131 -6.61 8.35 -14.91
C GLY A 131 -6.89 7.33 -16.01
N LEU A 132 -7.79 7.66 -16.94
CA LEU A 132 -8.20 6.82 -18.07
C LEU A 132 -8.65 5.40 -17.67
N ALA A 133 -9.40 5.27 -16.58
CA ALA A 133 -9.92 3.99 -16.11
C ALA A 133 -11.40 4.10 -15.73
N GLU A 134 -12.04 2.96 -15.50
CA GLU A 134 -13.41 2.94 -14.95
C GLU A 134 -13.45 3.72 -13.63
N GLU A 135 -14.51 4.49 -13.42
CA GLU A 135 -14.64 5.37 -12.24
C GLU A 135 -14.48 4.60 -10.92
N GLY A 136 -15.05 3.39 -10.83
CA GLY A 136 -14.88 2.53 -9.65
C GLY A 136 -13.43 2.10 -9.41
N ALA A 137 -12.63 1.89 -10.46
CA ALA A 137 -11.22 1.52 -10.32
C ALA A 137 -10.39 2.70 -9.80
N ILE A 138 -10.63 3.91 -10.32
CA ILE A 138 -9.97 5.14 -9.85
C ILE A 138 -10.34 5.42 -8.39
N LYS A 139 -11.63 5.37 -8.06
CA LYS A 139 -12.09 5.54 -6.67
C LYS A 139 -11.56 4.45 -5.75
N THR A 140 -11.25 3.26 -6.25
CA THR A 140 -10.60 2.19 -5.48
C THR A 140 -9.12 2.45 -5.21
N ASN A 141 -8.35 2.93 -6.20
CA ASN A 141 -6.93 3.28 -6.04
C ASN A 141 -6.36 4.14 -7.18
N GLU A 142 -6.23 5.46 -6.99
CA GLU A 142 -5.66 6.35 -8.01
C GLU A 142 -4.18 6.04 -8.31
N LEU A 143 -3.42 5.68 -7.27
CA LEU A 143 -1.99 5.38 -7.38
C LEU A 143 -1.78 4.14 -8.26
N TYR A 144 -2.58 3.09 -8.03
CA TYR A 144 -2.52 1.85 -8.80
C TYR A 144 -2.91 2.07 -10.26
N CYS A 145 -3.97 2.84 -10.55
CA CYS A 145 -4.35 3.17 -11.93
C CYS A 145 -3.21 3.90 -12.67
N SER A 146 -2.51 4.80 -11.98
CA SER A 146 -1.37 5.54 -12.53
C SER A 146 -0.17 4.65 -12.87
N GLN A 147 0.07 3.56 -12.11
CA GLN A 147 1.18 2.63 -12.38
C GLN A 147 1.09 1.95 -13.76
N TYR A 148 -0.11 1.88 -14.35
CA TYR A 148 -0.38 1.29 -15.66
C TYR A 148 -0.74 2.34 -16.72
N LEU A 149 -0.67 3.62 -16.38
CA LEU A 149 -0.84 4.71 -17.32
C LEU A 149 0.50 4.96 -18.04
N ASP A 150 0.61 4.53 -19.29
CA ASP A 150 1.83 4.73 -20.08
C ASP A 150 1.84 6.09 -20.74
N HIS A 151 2.79 6.95 -20.39
CA HIS A 151 3.06 8.19 -21.13
C HIS A 151 4.05 7.99 -22.30
N GLN A 152 3.75 8.59 -23.44
CA GLN A 152 4.65 8.71 -24.60
C GLN A 152 4.73 10.15 -25.05
N ILE A 153 5.95 10.60 -25.38
CA ILE A 153 6.24 11.99 -25.74
C ILE A 153 6.56 12.05 -27.22
N PHE A 154 5.88 12.93 -27.93
CA PHE A 154 6.10 13.21 -29.34
C PHE A 154 6.46 14.68 -29.52
N GLU A 155 7.24 14.97 -30.55
CA GLU A 155 7.53 16.33 -30.99
C GLU A 155 6.90 16.52 -32.37
N GLY A 156 5.87 17.37 -32.42
CA GLY A 156 5.15 17.73 -33.64
C GLY A 156 5.53 19.13 -34.12
N GLU A 157 4.76 19.66 -35.08
CA GLU A 157 4.99 21.00 -35.63
C GLU A 157 4.87 22.12 -34.57
N GLN A 158 4.02 21.92 -33.57
CA GLN A 158 3.81 22.84 -32.44
C GLN A 158 4.62 22.44 -31.19
N GLY A 159 5.69 21.64 -31.34
CA GLY A 159 6.49 21.18 -30.21
C GLY A 159 5.90 19.95 -29.51
N TYR A 160 5.99 19.90 -28.17
CA TYR A 160 5.66 18.68 -27.42
C TYR A 160 4.17 18.33 -27.41
N VAL A 161 3.88 17.05 -27.61
CA VAL A 161 2.56 16.41 -27.45
C VAL A 161 2.73 15.16 -26.60
N VAL A 162 1.85 14.99 -25.60
CA VAL A 162 1.90 13.86 -24.67
C VAL A 162 0.72 12.94 -24.94
N CYS A 163 0.98 11.66 -25.14
CA CYS A 163 -0.05 10.63 -25.26
C CYS A 163 0.01 9.67 -24.08
N SER A 164 -1.10 9.51 -23.37
CA SER A 164 -1.20 8.61 -22.22
C SER A 164 -2.18 7.47 -22.53
N ARG A 165 -1.78 6.21 -22.30
CA ARG A 165 -2.62 5.03 -22.55
C ARG A 165 -2.76 4.21 -21.27
N GLN A 166 -3.99 3.84 -20.92
CA GLN A 166 -4.22 2.88 -19.84
C GLN A 166 -3.96 1.46 -20.36
N ASN A 167 -2.91 0.83 -19.81
CA ASN A 167 -2.47 -0.48 -20.24
C ASN A 167 -3.32 -1.61 -19.66
N LEU A 168 -3.93 -1.42 -18.49
CA LEU A 168 -4.93 -2.35 -17.98
C LEU A 168 -6.21 -2.27 -18.83
N PRO A 169 -6.76 -3.40 -19.29
CA PRO A 169 -8.04 -3.38 -20.00
C PRO A 169 -9.18 -2.77 -19.15
N GLN A 170 -9.95 -1.89 -19.77
CA GLN A 170 -11.17 -1.25 -19.29
C GLN A 170 -12.37 -1.78 -20.10
N SER A 171 -13.61 -1.38 -19.75
CA SER A 171 -14.80 -1.84 -20.49
C SER A 171 -14.81 -1.38 -21.96
N THR A 172 -14.12 -0.29 -22.28
CA THR A 172 -13.95 0.24 -23.64
C THR A 172 -12.76 -0.36 -24.39
N GLY A 173 -11.95 -1.23 -23.76
CA GLY A 173 -10.67 -1.70 -24.27
C GLY A 173 -9.49 -1.02 -23.54
N ASN A 174 -8.60 -0.37 -24.28
CA ASN A 174 -7.41 0.30 -23.72
C ASN A 174 -7.45 1.78 -24.09
N PRO A 175 -8.05 2.65 -23.26
CA PRO A 175 -8.23 4.04 -23.62
C PRO A 175 -6.91 4.80 -23.68
N ARG A 176 -6.88 5.81 -24.55
CA ARG A 176 -5.73 6.71 -24.76
C ARG A 176 -6.21 8.15 -24.82
N ILE A 177 -5.42 9.07 -24.27
CA ILE A 177 -5.60 10.51 -24.44
C ILE A 177 -4.36 11.13 -25.07
N GLN A 178 -4.57 12.05 -26.00
CA GLN A 178 -3.54 12.93 -26.53
C GLN A 178 -3.77 14.34 -25.98
N ILE A 179 -2.78 14.89 -25.28
CA ILE A 179 -2.78 16.25 -24.74
C ILE A 179 -1.72 17.07 -25.48
N GLY A 180 -2.14 18.21 -26.03
CA GLY A 180 -1.28 19.06 -26.86
C GLY A 180 -1.79 20.51 -26.94
N SER A 181 -1.21 21.28 -27.87
CA SER A 181 -1.65 22.65 -28.17
C SER A 181 -1.71 22.91 -29.67
N LEU A 182 -2.56 23.87 -30.08
CA LEU A 182 -2.53 24.48 -31.42
C LEU A 182 -1.47 25.59 -31.55
N SER A 183 -0.79 25.92 -30.45
CA SER A 183 0.29 26.89 -30.37
C SER A 183 1.59 26.21 -29.92
N PRO A 184 2.77 26.83 -30.10
CA PRO A 184 4.04 26.19 -29.76
C PRO A 184 4.19 25.85 -28.27
N VAL A 185 4.61 24.62 -27.99
CA VAL A 185 4.87 24.04 -26.67
C VAL A 185 6.36 23.74 -26.52
N THR A 186 6.99 24.38 -25.54
CA THR A 186 8.45 24.31 -25.31
C THR A 186 8.83 23.42 -24.13
N GLY A 187 7.87 22.98 -23.31
CA GLY A 187 8.16 22.01 -22.26
C GLY A 187 6.99 21.16 -21.80
N TYR A 188 7.31 20.08 -21.08
CA TYR A 188 6.35 19.11 -20.55
C TYR A 188 6.79 18.46 -19.21
N SER A 189 5.83 17.88 -18.50
CA SER A 189 6.03 16.88 -17.43
C SER A 189 4.86 15.89 -17.40
N THR A 190 5.04 14.69 -16.81
CA THR A 190 4.02 13.63 -16.87
C THR A 190 3.52 13.12 -15.52
N ASP A 191 4.16 13.50 -14.42
CA ASP A 191 3.73 13.11 -13.07
C ASP A 191 3.64 14.32 -12.14
N GLY A 192 2.67 14.26 -11.21
CA GLY A 192 2.37 15.35 -10.30
C GLY A 192 3.53 15.71 -9.38
N PHE A 193 4.43 14.77 -9.06
CA PHE A 193 5.63 15.09 -8.28
C PHE A 193 6.64 15.95 -9.05
N GLN A 194 6.67 15.89 -10.39
CA GLN A 194 7.50 16.81 -11.19
C GLN A 194 6.91 18.22 -11.20
N PHE A 195 5.58 18.33 -11.22
CA PHE A 195 4.89 19.62 -11.32
C PHE A 195 4.77 20.32 -9.95
N PHE A 196 4.15 19.65 -8.99
CA PHE A 196 3.88 20.21 -7.68
C PHE A 196 5.11 20.19 -6.77
N GLY A 197 5.95 19.16 -6.88
CA GLY A 197 7.08 18.93 -5.96
C GLY A 197 6.66 18.25 -4.66
N LYS A 198 7.63 17.61 -3.99
CA LYS A 198 7.38 16.90 -2.72
C LYS A 198 7.04 17.88 -1.60
N GLU A 199 7.61 19.07 -1.66
CA GLU A 199 7.41 20.17 -0.72
C GLU A 199 6.02 20.82 -0.81
N TYR A 200 5.19 20.47 -1.80
CA TYR A 200 3.84 21.04 -1.94
C TYR A 200 3.00 20.86 -0.67
N LYS A 201 3.13 19.72 0.02
CA LYS A 201 2.43 19.46 1.29
C LYS A 201 2.84 20.39 2.45
N LEU A 202 3.93 21.15 2.27
CA LEU A 202 4.41 22.18 3.21
C LEU A 202 4.11 23.60 2.70
N THR A 203 4.23 23.84 1.40
CA THR A 203 4.17 25.20 0.82
C THR A 203 2.81 25.55 0.24
N GLY A 204 2.03 24.55 -0.20
CA GLY A 204 0.82 24.74 -1.01
C GLY A 204 1.10 25.25 -2.43
N GLU A 205 2.37 25.31 -2.84
CA GLU A 205 2.80 25.97 -4.08
C GLU A 205 3.57 24.98 -4.97
N ALA A 206 3.17 24.90 -6.24
CA ALA A 206 3.85 24.04 -7.22
C ALA A 206 5.26 24.56 -7.55
N VAL A 207 6.26 23.68 -7.47
CA VAL A 207 7.66 24.02 -7.78
C VAL A 207 7.82 24.42 -9.24
N ALA A 208 7.20 23.69 -10.17
CA ALA A 208 7.35 23.92 -11.60
C ALA A 208 6.89 25.32 -12.04
N LEU A 209 5.94 25.93 -11.33
CA LEU A 209 5.45 27.27 -11.65
C LEU A 209 6.51 28.37 -11.42
N ARG A 210 7.53 28.09 -10.61
CA ARG A 210 8.66 28.99 -10.34
C ARG A 210 9.89 28.71 -11.21
N SER A 211 9.90 27.60 -11.94
CA SER A 211 11.02 27.18 -12.79
C SER A 211 10.91 27.79 -14.18
N ASP A 212 12.04 28.15 -14.81
CA ASP A 212 12.02 28.69 -16.18
C ASP A 212 11.39 27.71 -17.19
N THR A 213 11.69 26.42 -17.04
CA THR A 213 11.13 25.35 -17.86
C THR A 213 10.51 24.25 -17.01
N LEU A 214 9.51 23.56 -17.55
CA LEU A 214 9.12 22.23 -17.05
C LEU A 214 10.30 21.24 -17.17
N ALA A 215 10.18 20.10 -16.49
CA ALA A 215 11.26 19.12 -16.37
C ALA A 215 11.72 18.55 -17.72
N ASN A 216 10.84 18.48 -18.73
CA ASN A 216 11.09 17.87 -20.03
C ASN A 216 11.57 16.42 -19.92
N GLU A 217 11.06 15.74 -18.91
CA GLU A 217 11.32 14.33 -18.61
C GLU A 217 9.99 13.60 -18.43
N LYS A 218 9.89 12.41 -19.02
CA LYS A 218 8.81 11.47 -18.72
C LYS A 218 9.11 10.75 -17.41
N TYR A 219 8.28 10.96 -16.39
CA TYR A 219 8.30 10.20 -15.15
C TYR A 219 7.05 9.32 -15.05
N GLN A 220 7.26 8.00 -15.00
CA GLN A 220 6.21 6.99 -14.79
C GLN A 220 6.13 6.66 -13.31
N TYR A 221 5.14 7.22 -12.60
CA TYR A 221 4.96 6.95 -11.18
C TYR A 221 3.48 6.81 -10.79
N GLU A 222 3.05 7.44 -9.70
CA GLU A 222 1.77 7.17 -9.03
C GLU A 222 0.80 8.37 -9.04
N MET A 223 1.13 9.46 -9.73
CA MET A 223 0.25 10.62 -9.84
C MET A 223 0.24 11.12 -11.29
N GLY A 224 -0.46 10.39 -12.18
CA GLY A 224 -0.57 10.76 -13.59
C GLY A 224 -1.02 12.21 -13.77
N TYR A 225 -0.12 13.08 -14.24
CA TYR A 225 -0.37 14.51 -14.39
C TYR A 225 0.45 15.08 -15.54
N VAL A 226 -0.23 15.38 -16.64
CA VAL A 226 0.40 15.95 -17.83
C VAL A 226 0.39 17.46 -17.72
N ALA A 227 1.57 18.09 -17.79
CA ALA A 227 1.70 19.54 -17.94
C ALA A 227 2.42 19.89 -19.24
N LEU A 228 1.99 20.99 -19.88
CA LEU A 228 2.58 21.56 -21.10
C LEU A 228 2.84 23.05 -20.89
N GLN A 229 4.01 23.52 -21.30
CA GLN A 229 4.42 24.92 -21.24
C GLN A 229 4.49 25.52 -22.65
N SER A 230 3.82 26.63 -22.90
CA SER A 230 3.89 27.35 -24.18
C SER A 230 5.27 27.98 -24.40
N GLU A 231 5.51 28.52 -25.59
CA GLU A 231 6.58 29.51 -25.74
C GLU A 231 6.27 30.82 -24.98
N THR A 232 7.26 31.70 -24.89
CA THR A 232 7.09 33.04 -24.33
C THR A 232 6.58 33.99 -25.40
N PHE A 233 5.48 34.66 -25.11
CA PHE A 233 4.89 35.70 -25.96
C PHE A 233 5.26 37.09 -25.45
N VAL A 234 5.28 38.08 -26.35
CA VAL A 234 5.49 39.49 -26.02
C VAL A 234 4.41 40.32 -26.70
N LEU A 235 3.60 41.02 -25.91
CA LEU A 235 2.50 41.86 -26.40
C LEU A 235 2.74 43.32 -26.08
N ASN A 236 2.60 44.18 -27.08
CA ASN A 236 2.48 45.64 -26.89
C ASN A 236 1.06 45.99 -26.42
N GLN A 237 0.85 47.25 -26.05
CA GLN A 237 -0.44 47.72 -25.54
C GLN A 237 -1.60 47.42 -26.52
N ASN A 238 -2.67 46.82 -26.00
CA ASN A 238 -3.87 46.35 -26.70
C ASN A 238 -3.65 45.23 -27.73
N GLU A 239 -2.45 44.65 -27.83
CA GLU A 239 -2.26 43.42 -28.59
C GLU A 239 -2.88 42.24 -27.83
N VAL A 240 -3.34 41.26 -28.60
CA VAL A 240 -3.99 40.04 -28.10
C VAL A 240 -3.26 38.84 -28.69
N GLU A 241 -2.97 37.86 -27.84
CA GLU A 241 -2.44 36.56 -28.26
C GLU A 241 -3.44 35.45 -27.91
N SER A 242 -3.52 34.42 -28.75
CA SER A 242 -4.44 33.29 -28.58
C SER A 242 -3.67 31.98 -28.50
N VAL A 243 -3.85 31.25 -27.39
CA VAL A 243 -3.23 29.95 -27.16
C VAL A 243 -4.30 28.91 -26.91
N VAL A 244 -4.27 27.80 -27.64
CA VAL A 244 -5.30 26.74 -27.50
C VAL A 244 -4.66 25.44 -27.02
N PHE A 245 -5.02 24.97 -25.84
CA PHE A 245 -4.68 23.62 -25.36
C PHE A 245 -5.83 22.65 -25.64
N TYR A 246 -5.53 21.37 -25.83
CA TYR A 246 -6.55 20.35 -26.08
C TYR A 246 -6.25 19.01 -25.42
N GLY A 247 -7.31 18.24 -25.20
CA GLY A 247 -7.25 16.82 -24.88
C GLY A 247 -8.17 16.02 -25.82
N PHE A 248 -7.63 15.01 -26.50
CA PHE A 248 -8.37 14.12 -27.40
C PHE A 248 -8.40 12.70 -26.86
N VAL A 249 -9.59 12.16 -26.61
CA VAL A 249 -9.80 10.82 -26.01
C VAL A 249 -10.15 9.81 -27.09
N THR A 250 -9.38 8.72 -27.12
CA THR A 250 -9.64 7.52 -27.93
C THR A 250 -10.08 6.39 -26.99
N PRO A 251 -11.32 5.88 -27.08
CA PRO A 251 -11.82 4.85 -26.17
C PRO A 251 -11.03 3.54 -26.19
N HIS A 252 -10.41 3.22 -27.33
CA HIS A 252 -9.60 2.01 -27.51
C HIS A 252 -8.40 2.23 -28.44
N CYS A 253 -7.21 1.94 -27.92
CA CYS A 253 -5.95 1.82 -28.64
C CYS A 253 -5.41 0.39 -28.46
N PRO A 254 -5.75 -0.56 -29.36
CA PRO A 254 -5.51 -2.00 -29.16
C PRO A 254 -4.05 -2.43 -29.15
N GLU A 255 -3.19 -1.72 -29.89
CA GLU A 255 -1.78 -2.08 -30.03
C GLU A 255 -0.96 -1.53 -28.84
N SER A 256 -0.03 -0.61 -29.10
CA SER A 256 0.83 0.04 -28.10
C SER A 256 0.65 1.55 -28.16
N ASN A 257 1.12 2.25 -27.13
CA ASN A 257 1.08 3.72 -27.12
C ASN A 257 2.11 4.39 -28.06
N THR A 258 2.86 3.60 -28.84
CA THR A 258 3.87 4.10 -29.79
C THR A 258 3.29 4.61 -31.11
N GLY A 259 1.97 4.47 -31.32
CA GLY A 259 1.29 5.02 -32.48
C GLY A 259 1.39 6.54 -32.53
N GLN A 260 1.54 7.11 -33.73
CA GLN A 260 1.65 8.56 -33.91
C GLN A 260 0.39 9.28 -33.38
N PRO A 261 0.55 10.48 -32.77
CA PRO A 261 -0.58 11.33 -32.43
C PRO A 261 -1.37 11.76 -33.69
N LEU A 262 -2.60 12.21 -33.50
CA LEU A 262 -3.36 12.94 -34.52
C LEU A 262 -2.55 14.15 -35.00
N THR A 263 -2.63 14.44 -36.30
CA THR A 263 -1.96 15.59 -36.89
C THR A 263 -2.61 16.89 -36.40
N ILE A 264 -1.81 17.97 -36.42
CA ILE A 264 -2.29 19.29 -36.02
C ILE A 264 -3.47 19.77 -36.87
N GLU A 265 -3.46 19.44 -38.17
CA GLU A 265 -4.55 19.75 -39.11
C GLU A 265 -5.86 19.10 -38.66
N THR A 266 -5.84 17.81 -38.30
CA THR A 266 -7.04 17.12 -37.82
C THR A 266 -7.57 17.73 -36.52
N VAL A 267 -6.68 18.08 -35.59
CA VAL A 267 -7.09 18.72 -34.33
C VAL A 267 -7.64 20.13 -34.57
N THR A 268 -7.08 20.87 -35.53
CA THR A 268 -7.55 22.20 -35.95
C THR A 268 -8.94 22.11 -36.58
N ASP A 269 -9.20 21.10 -37.41
CA ASP A 269 -10.53 20.87 -37.99
C ASP A 269 -11.58 20.54 -36.93
N LEU A 270 -11.21 19.72 -35.93
CA LEU A 270 -12.08 19.40 -34.79
C LEU A 270 -12.41 20.66 -33.98
N HIS A 271 -11.42 21.52 -33.76
CA HIS A 271 -11.57 22.79 -33.06
C HIS A 271 -12.50 23.75 -33.81
N ALA A 272 -12.27 23.93 -35.12
CA ALA A 272 -13.05 24.82 -35.99
C ALA A 272 -14.50 24.36 -36.19
N ALA A 273 -14.79 23.07 -36.03
CA ALA A 273 -16.13 22.51 -36.13
C ALA A 273 -17.01 22.80 -34.90
N LEU A 274 -16.42 23.20 -33.77
CA LEU A 274 -17.17 23.51 -32.55
C LEU A 274 -17.84 24.89 -32.64
N PRO A 275 -19.06 25.03 -32.10
CA PRO A 275 -19.78 26.30 -32.15
C PRO A 275 -18.99 27.40 -31.42
N THR A 276 -19.11 28.63 -31.93
CA THR A 276 -18.61 29.82 -31.25
C THR A 276 -19.79 30.53 -30.61
N SER A 277 -19.74 30.71 -29.30
CA SER A 277 -20.75 31.43 -28.51
C SER A 277 -20.57 32.94 -28.68
N ASP A 278 -21.68 33.69 -28.73
CA ASP A 278 -21.66 35.15 -28.88
C ASP A 278 -21.51 35.83 -27.50
N GLU A 279 -20.50 36.69 -27.32
CA GLU A 279 -20.17 37.32 -26.01
C GLU A 279 -21.34 38.08 -25.40
N ALA A 280 -22.25 38.60 -26.23
CA ALA A 280 -23.43 39.34 -25.81
C ALA A 280 -24.46 38.49 -25.02
N GLN A 281 -24.30 37.17 -24.95
CA GLN A 281 -25.25 36.24 -24.31
C GLN A 281 -24.69 35.51 -23.07
N ARG A 282 -23.52 35.91 -22.56
CA ARG A 282 -22.92 35.29 -21.36
C ARG A 282 -23.70 35.62 -20.08
N GLN A 283 -23.86 34.63 -19.20
CA GLN A 283 -24.48 34.82 -17.87
C GLN A 283 -23.43 34.61 -16.78
N PRO A 284 -23.14 35.60 -15.92
CA PRO A 284 -22.22 35.40 -14.82
C PRO A 284 -22.79 34.36 -13.85
N LEU A 285 -21.94 33.48 -13.32
CA LEU A 285 -22.34 32.61 -12.24
C LEU A 285 -22.65 33.45 -10.99
N SER A 286 -23.70 33.07 -10.27
CA SER A 286 -24.20 33.82 -9.11
C SER A 286 -23.24 33.84 -7.92
N HIS A 287 -22.32 32.87 -7.86
CA HIS A 287 -21.32 32.75 -6.81
C HIS A 287 -19.93 33.01 -7.39
N ARG A 288 -19.16 33.88 -6.72
CA ARG A 288 -17.72 34.01 -6.97
C ARG A 288 -17.01 33.11 -5.97
N HIS A 289 -16.33 32.08 -6.47
CA HIS A 289 -15.56 31.17 -5.64
C HIS A 289 -14.49 31.95 -4.84
N THR A 290 -14.35 31.65 -3.55
CA THR A 290 -13.36 32.28 -2.68
C THR A 290 -12.08 31.43 -2.66
N PRO A 291 -10.86 32.00 -2.80
CA PRO A 291 -9.63 31.21 -2.78
C PRO A 291 -9.51 30.37 -1.52
N LYS A 292 -8.92 29.19 -1.67
CA LYS A 292 -8.64 28.31 -0.54
C LYS A 292 -7.77 29.02 0.48
N SER A 293 -8.19 29.04 1.75
CA SER A 293 -7.35 29.59 2.82
C SER A 293 -6.09 28.74 2.97
N ALA A 294 -4.94 29.39 3.16
CA ALA A 294 -3.68 28.70 3.39
C ALA A 294 -3.80 27.75 4.60
N TYR A 295 -2.99 26.69 4.58
CA TYR A 295 -2.81 25.85 5.76
C TYR A 295 -2.14 26.65 6.88
N LEU A 296 -2.59 26.43 8.10
CA LEU A 296 -1.91 26.88 9.30
C LEU A 296 -0.83 25.85 9.65
N MET A 297 0.42 26.18 9.32
CA MET A 297 1.59 25.33 9.55
C MET A 297 2.22 25.62 10.91
N GLY A 298 2.75 24.59 11.57
CA GLY A 298 3.53 24.76 12.80
C GLY A 298 4.88 25.42 12.55
N GLU A 299 5.32 26.30 13.46
CA GLU A 299 6.66 26.89 13.42
C GLU A 299 7.73 25.83 13.74
N LYS A 300 8.95 26.00 13.21
CA LYS A 300 10.06 25.09 13.53
C LYS A 300 10.38 25.08 15.02
N LEU A 301 10.54 23.88 15.59
CA LEU A 301 11.03 23.71 16.95
C LEU A 301 12.54 23.96 17.02
N SER A 302 12.99 24.62 18.07
CA SER A 302 14.39 24.69 18.45
C SER A 302 14.85 23.38 19.08
N GLU A 303 16.16 23.12 19.09
CA GLU A 303 16.73 21.92 19.71
C GLU A 303 16.29 21.74 21.17
N THR A 304 16.26 22.83 21.95
CA THR A 304 15.80 22.80 23.35
C THR A 304 14.32 22.43 23.47
N GLU A 305 13.47 22.88 22.55
CA GLU A 305 12.05 22.48 22.53
C GLU A 305 11.91 20.99 22.18
N ILE A 306 12.69 20.50 21.21
CA ILE A 306 12.70 19.08 20.84
C ILE A 306 13.12 18.21 22.05
N GLU A 307 14.17 18.59 22.77
CA GLU A 307 14.61 17.89 24.00
C GLU A 307 13.53 17.92 25.10
N GLN A 308 12.80 19.03 25.24
CA GLN A 308 11.71 19.15 26.22
C GLN A 308 10.53 18.24 25.90
N PHE A 309 10.18 18.05 24.63
CA PHE A 309 9.08 17.19 24.23
C PHE A 309 9.46 15.70 24.20
N PHE A 310 10.68 15.36 23.76
CA PHE A 310 11.02 13.98 23.35
C PHE A 310 12.29 13.41 23.96
N SER A 311 12.92 14.08 24.94
CA SER A 311 14.24 13.72 25.49
C SER A 311 15.44 14.12 24.61
N ALA A 312 16.59 14.29 25.27
CA ALA A 312 17.88 14.46 24.64
C ALA A 312 18.48 13.13 24.14
N GLU A 313 18.07 11.99 24.73
CA GLU A 313 18.51 10.67 24.28
C GLU A 313 17.66 10.22 23.09
N ARG A 314 18.30 10.10 21.92
CA ARG A 314 17.67 9.74 20.65
C ARG A 314 18.43 8.58 20.01
N SER A 315 17.72 7.71 19.31
CA SER A 315 18.29 6.61 18.53
C SER A 315 17.86 6.69 17.07
N PHE A 316 18.68 6.10 16.18
CA PHE A 316 18.47 6.07 14.73
C PHE A 316 18.07 7.42 14.14
N VAL A 317 18.90 8.42 14.42
CA VAL A 317 18.67 9.80 14.02
C VAL A 317 18.91 9.96 12.52
N ASP A 318 17.87 10.34 11.78
CA ASP A 318 18.00 10.72 10.38
C ASP A 318 18.40 12.20 10.30
N THR A 319 19.46 12.49 9.55
CA THR A 319 19.90 13.85 9.25
C THR A 319 20.21 14.01 7.77
N LYS A 320 20.01 15.22 7.24
CA LYS A 320 20.42 15.58 5.88
C LYS A 320 20.87 17.03 5.85
N ASP A 321 22.03 17.29 5.27
CA ASP A 321 22.62 18.64 5.17
C ASP A 321 22.71 19.37 6.52
N GLY A 322 22.90 18.62 7.62
CA GLY A 322 22.97 19.14 8.99
C GLY A 322 21.61 19.38 9.67
N GLU A 323 20.50 19.11 8.99
CA GLU A 323 19.14 19.24 9.50
C GLU A 323 18.64 17.91 10.10
N LEU A 324 18.04 17.97 11.29
CA LEU A 324 17.39 16.84 11.95
C LEU A 324 16.06 16.53 11.24
N LEU A 325 15.83 15.26 10.90
CA LEU A 325 14.67 14.84 10.13
C LEU A 325 13.71 13.98 10.94
N SER A 326 14.23 12.96 11.63
CA SER A 326 13.44 12.07 12.49
C SER A 326 14.35 11.28 13.43
N PHE A 327 13.75 10.69 14.45
CA PHE A 327 14.46 9.85 15.42
C PHE A 327 13.48 8.98 16.21
N PHE A 328 14.02 7.98 16.91
CA PHE A 328 13.31 7.23 17.94
C PHE A 328 13.74 7.69 19.33
N TYR A 329 12.85 7.54 20.32
CA TYR A 329 13.15 7.84 21.71
C TYR A 329 12.30 7.01 22.69
N GLY A 330 12.76 6.88 23.94
CA GLY A 330 12.04 6.16 24.99
C GLY A 330 11.70 4.71 24.60
N ASP A 331 10.45 4.30 24.86
CA ASP A 331 9.92 2.97 24.52
C ASP A 331 9.51 2.88 23.03
N ASN A 332 10.47 3.11 22.12
CA ASN A 332 10.32 3.00 20.67
C ASN A 332 9.30 3.96 20.02
N HIS A 333 9.02 5.13 20.62
CA HIS A 333 8.24 6.18 19.96
C HIS A 333 9.03 6.75 18.79
N TYR A 334 8.35 7.04 17.68
CA TYR A 334 8.96 7.58 16.47
C TYR A 334 8.51 9.01 16.25
N VAL A 335 9.45 9.92 16.03
CA VAL A 335 9.21 11.35 15.79
C VAL A 335 9.66 11.71 14.39
N THR A 336 8.77 12.33 13.62
CA THR A 336 9.06 12.92 12.31
C THR A 336 8.92 14.43 12.38
N LEU A 337 9.92 15.13 11.85
CA LEU A 337 9.91 16.58 11.70
C LEU A 337 9.54 16.96 10.24
N PRO A 338 8.98 18.16 10.01
CA PRO A 338 8.61 18.64 8.67
C PRO A 338 9.73 18.54 7.64
N GLU A 339 10.97 18.63 8.10
CA GLU A 339 12.12 18.63 7.22
C GLU A 339 12.37 17.29 6.56
N LYS A 340 11.96 16.18 7.21
CA LYS A 340 11.93 14.88 6.55
C LYS A 340 10.94 14.87 5.40
N GLU A 341 9.75 15.42 5.62
CA GLU A 341 8.65 15.38 4.67
C GLU A 341 9.00 16.05 3.33
N LYS A 342 9.83 17.10 3.32
CA LYS A 342 10.34 17.74 2.10
C LYS A 342 11.01 16.76 1.13
N HIS A 343 11.51 15.63 1.62
CA HIS A 343 12.25 14.65 0.81
C HIS A 343 11.42 13.42 0.42
N LEU A 344 10.27 13.20 1.05
CA LEU A 344 9.46 12.00 0.87
C LEU A 344 8.39 12.17 -0.21
N GLU A 345 8.34 11.24 -1.16
CA GLU A 345 7.20 11.12 -2.10
C GLU A 345 5.96 10.57 -1.38
N ARG A 346 6.17 9.67 -0.41
CA ARG A 346 5.11 9.04 0.38
C ARG A 346 4.97 9.78 1.71
N MET A 347 3.85 10.46 1.92
CA MET A 347 3.56 11.22 3.14
C MET A 347 3.57 10.30 4.37
N THR A 348 4.27 10.67 5.45
CA THR A 348 4.26 9.90 6.70
C THR A 348 2.83 9.71 7.22
N GLY A 349 2.49 8.47 7.54
CA GLY A 349 1.16 8.08 8.02
C GLY A 349 1.22 6.94 9.04
N HIS A 350 0.12 6.71 9.74
CA HIS A 350 -0.01 5.66 10.75
C HIS A 350 -1.42 5.09 10.74
N VAL A 351 -1.57 3.83 11.12
CA VAL A 351 -2.89 3.18 11.29
C VAL A 351 -3.01 2.82 12.76
N ILE A 352 -4.11 3.22 13.40
CA ILE A 352 -4.45 2.80 14.76
C ILE A 352 -5.66 1.87 14.72
N ALA A 353 -5.67 0.88 15.61
CA ALA A 353 -6.76 -0.06 15.76
C ALA A 353 -7.14 -0.19 17.23
N SER A 354 -8.41 -0.49 17.51
CA SER A 354 -8.96 -0.64 18.86
C SER A 354 -9.59 -2.03 19.04
N GLY A 355 -10.39 -2.27 20.08
CA GLY A 355 -11.25 -3.46 20.12
C GLY A 355 -10.52 -4.81 20.28
N ASN A 356 -9.32 -4.84 20.88
CA ASN A 356 -8.45 -6.02 20.92
C ASN A 356 -8.12 -6.55 19.51
N ASN A 357 -7.38 -5.76 18.74
CA ASN A 357 -6.96 -6.07 17.35
C ASN A 357 -6.06 -7.31 17.18
N GLN A 358 -5.84 -8.08 18.24
CA GLN A 358 -5.19 -9.37 18.20
C GLN A 358 -6.18 -10.54 18.05
N ASP A 359 -7.48 -10.27 18.01
CA ASP A 359 -8.55 -11.23 17.76
C ASP A 359 -9.45 -10.69 16.64
N TYR A 360 -9.34 -11.28 15.46
CA TYR A 360 -10.10 -10.87 14.27
C TYR A 360 -11.62 -11.02 14.41
N GLN A 361 -12.10 -11.78 15.39
CA GLN A 361 -13.53 -11.98 15.62
C GLN A 361 -14.18 -10.79 16.33
N GLN A 362 -13.38 -9.92 16.94
CA GLN A 362 -13.87 -8.69 17.56
C GLN A 362 -14.22 -7.66 16.49
N LEU A 363 -15.19 -6.81 16.79
CA LEU A 363 -15.50 -5.64 15.97
C LEU A 363 -14.43 -4.57 16.19
N ILE A 364 -13.39 -4.61 15.37
CA ILE A 364 -12.26 -3.67 15.46
C ILE A 364 -12.65 -2.32 14.89
N MET A 365 -12.50 -1.25 15.67
CA MET A 365 -12.54 0.11 15.12
C MET A 365 -11.12 0.55 14.75
N SER A 366 -10.94 1.04 13.53
CA SER A 366 -9.64 1.45 12.96
C SER A 366 -9.70 2.88 12.43
N SER A 367 -8.57 3.59 12.43
CA SER A 367 -8.43 4.85 11.68
C SER A 367 -7.01 5.07 11.19
N THR A 368 -6.88 5.82 10.10
CA THR A 368 -5.62 6.18 9.45
C THR A 368 -5.31 7.65 9.67
N HIS A 369 -4.10 7.93 10.14
CA HIS A 369 -3.56 9.25 10.43
C HIS A 369 -2.51 9.65 9.39
N TYR A 370 -2.43 10.93 9.06
CA TYR A 370 -1.31 11.47 8.27
C TYR A 370 -0.75 12.75 8.89
N ILE A 371 0.56 12.93 8.72
CA ILE A 371 1.29 14.06 9.27
C ILE A 371 0.74 15.42 8.81
N GLY A 372 0.20 15.52 7.59
CA GLY A 372 -0.36 16.75 7.00
C GLY A 372 -1.70 17.22 7.59
N GLY A 373 -1.94 17.04 8.89
CA GLY A 373 -3.16 17.47 9.56
C GLY A 373 -4.39 16.63 9.19
N VAL A 374 -4.22 15.31 9.05
CA VAL A 374 -5.32 14.34 8.90
C VAL A 374 -5.40 13.55 10.20
N PHE A 375 -6.37 13.88 11.05
CA PHE A 375 -6.39 13.40 12.43
C PHE A 375 -7.08 12.05 12.60
N ASN A 376 -8.08 11.76 11.77
CA ASN A 376 -8.72 10.45 11.62
C ASN A 376 -9.27 10.33 10.19
N SER A 377 -8.80 9.39 9.38
CA SER A 377 -9.37 9.08 8.05
C SER A 377 -9.63 7.59 7.95
N GLN A 378 -10.45 7.17 6.98
CA GLN A 378 -10.85 5.77 6.82
C GLN A 378 -11.29 5.14 8.16
N LEU A 379 -12.09 5.86 8.94
CA LEU A 379 -12.52 5.36 10.25
C LEU A 379 -13.60 4.31 10.04
N THR A 380 -13.35 3.09 10.47
CA THR A 380 -14.25 1.95 10.23
C THR A 380 -14.57 1.19 11.51
N LEU A 381 -15.68 0.44 11.54
CA LEU A 381 -16.00 -0.56 12.57
C LEU A 381 -16.18 -1.95 11.92
N GLY A 382 -15.21 -2.84 12.10
CA GLY A 382 -15.13 -4.10 11.38
C GLY A 382 -14.62 -3.87 9.95
N ASN A 383 -15.46 -4.15 8.95
CA ASN A 383 -15.08 -4.10 7.54
C ASN A 383 -14.47 -2.76 7.12
N THR A 384 -13.24 -2.75 6.61
CA THR A 384 -12.51 -1.50 6.29
C THR A 384 -12.92 -0.85 4.96
N SER A 385 -13.77 -1.51 4.19
CA SER A 385 -14.33 -1.00 2.93
C SER A 385 -15.72 -0.41 3.15
N PHE A 386 -16.66 -1.22 3.65
CA PHE A 386 -18.08 -0.86 3.72
C PHE A 386 -18.48 -0.15 5.01
N ASN A 387 -18.06 -0.66 6.17
CA ASN A 387 -18.44 -0.11 7.48
C ASN A 387 -17.58 1.12 7.81
N LYS A 388 -17.63 2.12 6.95
CA LYS A 388 -16.75 3.29 6.98
C LYS A 388 -17.54 4.52 7.37
N LEU A 389 -17.20 5.10 8.52
CA LEU A 389 -17.74 6.39 8.96
C LEU A 389 -17.05 7.54 8.21
N LEU A 390 -15.71 7.56 8.21
CA LEU A 390 -14.92 8.67 7.68
C LEU A 390 -14.22 8.32 6.37
N GLY A 391 -14.22 9.25 5.42
CA GLY A 391 -13.60 9.09 4.10
C GLY A 391 -12.08 8.91 4.11
N VAL A 392 -11.54 8.44 2.98
CA VAL A 392 -10.11 8.13 2.81
C VAL A 392 -9.31 9.39 2.48
N CYS A 393 -8.15 9.59 3.10
CA CYS A 393 -7.21 10.62 2.66
C CYS A 393 -6.54 10.20 1.35
N ARG A 394 -7.05 10.75 0.25
CA ARG A 394 -6.49 10.59 -1.10
C ARG A 394 -5.45 11.68 -1.36
N ASN A 395 -4.61 11.47 -2.39
CA ASN A 395 -3.55 12.37 -2.83
C ASN A 395 -2.36 12.49 -1.83
N PRO A 396 -1.15 12.02 -2.19
CA PRO A 396 0.01 12.00 -1.30
C PRO A 396 0.60 13.39 -0.98
N LEU A 397 0.15 14.44 -1.69
CA LEU A 397 0.60 15.82 -1.51
C LEU A 397 -0.36 16.65 -0.64
N ASN A 398 -1.42 16.04 -0.09
CA ASN A 398 -2.39 16.70 0.79
C ASN A 398 -3.03 17.94 0.13
N GLN A 399 -3.32 17.87 -1.17
CA GLN A 399 -3.94 18.97 -1.92
C GLN A 399 -5.38 19.24 -1.45
N PHE A 400 -6.09 18.20 -1.04
CA PHE A 400 -7.46 18.28 -0.56
C PHE A 400 -7.52 18.33 0.98
N THR A 401 -8.30 19.26 1.52
CA THR A 401 -8.55 19.43 2.97
C THR A 401 -9.85 18.80 3.46
N HIS A 402 -10.61 18.15 2.59
CA HIS A 402 -11.94 17.64 2.92
C HIS A 402 -11.92 16.29 3.63
N ALA A 403 -10.91 15.44 3.37
CA ALA A 403 -10.96 14.04 3.74
C ALA A 403 -10.83 13.79 5.26
N GLY A 404 -11.68 12.89 5.77
CA GLY A 404 -11.63 12.40 7.15
C GLY A 404 -12.02 13.45 8.21
N GLN A 405 -11.28 13.48 9.31
CA GLN A 405 -11.40 14.42 10.42
C GLN A 405 -10.27 15.44 10.36
N ARG A 406 -10.65 16.71 10.37
CA ARG A 406 -9.77 17.86 10.13
C ARG A 406 -10.08 18.96 11.13
N ILE A 407 -9.09 19.79 11.44
CA ILE A 407 -9.21 20.90 12.39
C ILE A 407 -8.87 22.20 11.68
N TRP A 408 -9.69 23.22 11.87
CA TRP A 408 -9.42 24.59 11.44
C TRP A 408 -9.34 25.50 12.64
N VAL A 409 -8.43 26.47 12.58
CA VAL A 409 -8.28 27.53 13.59
C VAL A 409 -8.55 28.87 12.93
N LYS A 410 -9.27 29.75 13.62
CA LYS A 410 -9.53 31.11 13.12
C LYS A 410 -8.30 32.00 13.34
N VAL A 411 -7.79 32.59 12.27
CA VAL A 411 -6.66 33.52 12.23
C VAL A 411 -7.07 34.71 11.38
N ASP A 412 -6.91 35.93 11.89
CA ASP A 412 -7.27 37.18 11.18
C ASP A 412 -8.68 37.18 10.55
N ASN A 413 -9.65 36.64 11.29
CA ASN A 413 -11.06 36.45 10.89
C ASN A 413 -11.32 35.38 9.82
N ALA A 414 -10.32 34.60 9.40
CA ALA A 414 -10.48 33.48 8.46
C ALA A 414 -10.13 32.14 9.10
N PHE A 415 -10.86 31.07 8.76
CA PHE A 415 -10.54 29.72 9.24
C PHE A 415 -9.49 29.06 8.33
N GLN A 416 -8.35 28.69 8.91
CA GLN A 416 -7.27 27.99 8.23
C GLN A 416 -7.19 26.55 8.73
N ALA A 417 -7.05 25.58 7.83
CA ALA A 417 -6.90 24.17 8.20
C ALA A 417 -5.51 23.95 8.80
N LEU A 418 -5.40 23.18 9.88
CA LEU A 418 -4.09 22.71 10.35
C LEU A 418 -3.45 21.82 9.28
N GLY A 419 -2.22 22.14 8.90
CA GLY A 419 -1.44 21.40 7.91
C GLY A 419 -0.29 20.64 8.55
N MET A 420 0.93 20.86 8.05
CA MET A 420 2.16 20.28 8.59
C MET A 420 2.43 20.78 10.03
N PRO A 421 2.57 19.89 11.04
CA PRO A 421 2.88 20.26 12.41
C PRO A 421 4.35 20.66 12.56
N SER A 422 4.75 21.14 13.74
CA SER A 422 6.15 21.35 14.10
C SER A 422 6.88 20.04 14.41
N ALA A 423 6.16 19.05 14.93
CA ALA A 423 6.62 17.68 15.10
C ALA A 423 5.43 16.70 15.08
N TYR A 424 5.66 15.49 14.60
CA TYR A 424 4.68 14.41 14.57
C TYR A 424 5.25 13.18 15.27
N GLU A 425 4.60 12.77 16.35
CA GLU A 425 4.98 11.62 17.15
C GLU A 425 3.99 10.47 16.92
N THR A 426 4.50 9.25 16.74
CA THR A 426 3.69 8.03 16.65
C THR A 426 4.11 7.03 17.72
N GLY A 427 3.12 6.49 18.42
CA GLY A 427 3.23 5.25 19.20
C GLY A 427 2.41 4.13 18.54
N GLN A 428 2.28 2.99 19.22
CA GLN A 428 1.59 1.83 18.64
C GLN A 428 0.09 2.08 18.39
N ASN A 429 -0.60 2.78 19.30
CA ASN A 429 -2.04 3.02 19.24
C ASN A 429 -2.41 4.50 19.17
N TYR A 430 -1.46 5.39 18.85
CA TYR A 430 -1.72 6.83 18.80
C TYR A 430 -0.82 7.59 17.84
N SER A 431 -1.29 8.78 17.48
CA SER A 431 -0.48 9.83 16.87
C SER A 431 -0.69 11.15 17.59
N ARG A 432 0.38 11.95 17.69
CA ARG A 432 0.39 13.27 18.30
C ARG A 432 1.02 14.30 17.38
N TRP A 433 0.30 15.37 17.09
CA TRP A 433 0.74 16.51 16.29
C TRP A 433 0.99 17.68 17.22
N ILE A 434 2.19 18.24 17.18
CA ILE A 434 2.56 19.42 17.98
C ILE A 434 2.73 20.60 17.04
N TYR A 435 1.91 21.62 17.19
CA TYR A 435 1.99 22.85 16.42
C TYR A 435 2.48 23.98 17.32
N LYS A 436 3.70 24.46 17.10
CA LYS A 436 4.17 25.71 17.70
C LYS A 436 3.51 26.87 16.97
N LEU A 437 2.63 27.57 17.68
CA LEU A 437 1.75 28.61 17.13
C LEU A 437 1.45 29.65 18.21
N PHE A 438 1.28 30.90 17.81
CA PHE A 438 0.80 31.99 18.69
C PHE A 438 1.61 32.14 20.00
N GLY A 439 2.91 31.88 19.95
CA GLY A 439 3.80 31.96 21.11
C GLY A 439 3.71 30.79 22.11
N GLY A 440 2.92 29.76 21.80
CA GLY A 440 2.82 28.52 22.57
C GLY A 440 2.68 27.30 21.68
N TYR A 441 1.93 26.29 22.13
CA TYR A 441 1.70 25.04 21.40
C TYR A 441 0.23 24.69 21.37
N LEU A 442 -0.24 24.26 20.21
CA LEU A 442 -1.47 23.52 20.03
C LEU A 442 -1.10 22.05 19.81
N GLU A 443 -1.58 21.19 20.68
CA GLU A 443 -1.35 19.75 20.63
C GLU A 443 -2.64 19.04 20.23
N VAL A 444 -2.51 18.14 19.27
CA VAL A 444 -3.61 17.25 18.86
C VAL A 444 -3.15 15.81 19.05
N LEU A 445 -3.91 15.02 19.79
CA LEU A 445 -3.61 13.63 20.11
C LEU A 445 -4.79 12.76 19.69
N SER A 446 -4.59 11.82 18.77
CA SER A 446 -5.60 10.82 18.37
C SER A 446 -5.12 9.43 18.77
N PHE A 447 -5.93 8.68 19.52
CA PHE A 447 -5.55 7.38 20.06
C PHE A 447 -6.72 6.41 20.15
N SER A 448 -6.42 5.11 20.08
CA SER A 448 -7.39 4.02 20.22
C SER A 448 -7.35 3.36 21.59
N SER A 449 -8.51 2.88 22.04
CA SER A 449 -8.58 1.96 23.18
C SER A 449 -7.98 0.59 22.84
N ALA A 450 -7.31 -0.04 23.79
CA ALA A 450 -6.77 -1.39 23.64
C ALA A 450 -7.86 -2.47 23.57
N GLN A 451 -9.04 -2.25 24.16
CA GLN A 451 -10.07 -3.28 24.34
C GLN A 451 -11.44 -2.92 23.75
N SER A 452 -11.89 -1.66 23.88
CA SER A 452 -13.20 -1.24 23.37
C SER A 452 -13.05 -0.62 21.98
N PRO A 453 -14.06 -0.71 21.10
CA PRO A 453 -14.04 -0.05 19.78
C PRO A 453 -14.28 1.47 19.89
N VAL A 454 -13.31 2.18 20.46
CA VAL A 454 -13.34 3.64 20.67
C VAL A 454 -12.04 4.26 20.18
N ILE A 455 -12.16 5.36 19.43
CA ILE A 455 -11.06 6.24 19.05
C ILE A 455 -11.36 7.63 19.61
N GLN A 456 -10.37 8.25 20.27
CA GLN A 456 -10.52 9.55 20.90
C GLN A 456 -9.50 10.55 20.34
N LEU A 457 -9.98 11.74 20.01
CA LEU A 457 -9.19 12.91 19.68
C LEU A 457 -9.19 13.88 20.85
N GLU A 458 -8.01 14.38 21.23
CA GLU A 458 -7.84 15.46 22.19
C GLU A 458 -7.13 16.64 21.55
N ILE A 459 -7.65 17.84 21.77
CA ILE A 459 -7.08 19.10 21.29
C ILE A 459 -6.77 19.95 22.52
N LYS A 460 -5.50 20.25 22.77
CA LYS A 460 -5.01 20.94 23.97
C LYS A 460 -4.15 22.14 23.61
N LYS A 461 -4.32 23.27 24.30
CA LYS A 461 -3.40 24.42 24.17
C LYS A 461 -2.46 24.54 25.37
N HIS A 462 -1.20 24.84 25.09
CA HIS A 462 -0.16 25.03 26.10
C HIS A 462 0.55 26.36 25.86
N GLY A 463 0.52 27.27 26.84
CA GLY A 463 1.20 28.58 26.75
C GLY A 463 0.55 29.59 25.79
N ILE A 464 -0.49 29.22 25.05
CA ILE A 464 -1.29 30.15 24.23
C ILE A 464 -2.28 30.89 25.15
N GLU A 465 -2.11 32.21 25.28
CA GLU A 465 -2.88 33.04 26.21
C GLU A 465 -4.35 33.18 25.78
N ALA A 466 -4.60 33.47 24.50
CA ALA A 466 -5.95 33.71 23.99
C ALA A 466 -6.72 32.40 23.75
N PRO A 467 -8.05 32.36 24.01
CA PRO A 467 -8.90 31.29 23.51
C PRO A 467 -8.88 31.25 21.97
N LEU A 468 -8.95 30.06 21.40
CA LEU A 468 -8.95 29.86 19.94
C LEU A 468 -10.34 29.46 19.46
N GLU A 469 -10.87 30.12 18.44
CA GLU A 469 -12.06 29.63 17.74
C GLU A 469 -11.64 28.50 16.78
N ILE A 470 -12.19 27.30 16.98
CA ILE A 470 -11.86 26.12 16.19
C ILE A 470 -13.09 25.53 15.50
N LYS A 471 -12.85 24.85 14.37
CA LYS A 471 -13.80 23.95 13.71
C LYS A 471 -13.18 22.56 13.60
N VAL A 472 -13.96 21.52 13.88
CA VAL A 472 -13.58 20.12 13.61
C VAL A 472 -14.60 19.55 12.64
N SER A 473 -14.17 19.22 11.42
CA SER A 473 -15.05 18.57 10.44
C SER A 473 -14.86 17.08 10.47
N HIS A 474 -15.92 16.37 10.09
CA HIS A 474 -15.96 14.93 9.90
C HIS A 474 -16.62 14.69 8.55
N GLN A 475 -15.85 14.24 7.55
CA GLN A 475 -16.40 13.84 6.27
C GLN A 475 -17.06 12.47 6.40
N LEU A 476 -18.37 12.41 6.25
CA LEU A 476 -19.17 11.21 6.45
C LEU A 476 -19.36 10.45 5.13
N VAL A 477 -19.24 9.13 5.20
CA VAL A 477 -19.42 8.24 4.04
C VAL A 477 -20.58 7.28 4.24
N PHE A 478 -20.48 6.40 5.24
CA PHE A 478 -21.42 5.31 5.50
C PHE A 478 -21.67 4.44 4.24
N GLY A 479 -20.59 3.87 3.71
CA GLY A 479 -20.56 3.13 2.44
C GLY A 479 -19.11 2.90 1.99
N ASN A 480 -18.91 2.37 0.78
CA ASN A 480 -17.55 2.15 0.28
C ASN A 480 -16.89 3.46 -0.19
N ASN A 481 -17.63 4.30 -0.92
CA ASN A 481 -17.18 5.61 -1.41
C ASN A 481 -18.14 6.75 -1.05
N GLU A 482 -17.62 7.97 -1.12
CA GLU A 482 -18.34 9.20 -0.80
C GLU A 482 -19.61 9.35 -1.65
N GLY A 483 -20.79 9.31 -1.04
CA GLY A 483 -22.08 9.51 -1.71
C GLY A 483 -22.87 8.27 -2.06
N GLU A 484 -22.32 7.08 -1.80
CA GLU A 484 -23.06 5.83 -1.99
C GLU A 484 -24.19 5.69 -0.95
N GLY A 485 -23.89 5.97 0.32
CA GLY A 485 -24.85 5.95 1.42
C GLY A 485 -25.63 7.26 1.60
N LYS A 486 -26.90 7.15 2.01
CA LYS A 486 -27.67 8.29 2.54
C LYS A 486 -27.49 8.41 4.04
N VAL A 487 -26.65 9.34 4.47
CA VAL A 487 -26.27 9.57 5.87
C VAL A 487 -27.23 10.54 6.56
N THR A 488 -27.57 10.24 7.81
CA THR A 488 -28.37 11.09 8.71
C THR A 488 -27.68 11.25 10.05
N ILE A 489 -27.93 12.39 10.70
CA ILE A 489 -27.34 12.73 12.00
C ILE A 489 -28.44 13.14 12.96
N GLU A 490 -28.47 12.52 14.14
CA GLU A 490 -29.31 12.91 15.25
C GLU A 490 -28.45 13.42 16.41
N ARG A 491 -28.89 14.50 17.08
CA ARG A 491 -28.19 15.06 18.24
C ARG A 491 -29.00 14.86 19.52
N GLN A 492 -28.37 14.29 20.55
CA GLN A 492 -28.91 14.17 21.90
C GLN A 492 -27.89 14.69 22.91
N GLY A 493 -28.06 15.95 23.35
CA GLY A 493 -27.07 16.62 24.18
C GLY A 493 -25.73 16.77 23.45
N ASP A 494 -24.70 16.12 23.98
CA ASP A 494 -23.31 16.14 23.45
C ASP A 494 -22.96 14.92 22.59
N LEU A 495 -23.92 14.01 22.37
CA LEU A 495 -23.80 12.86 21.48
C LEU A 495 -24.46 13.16 20.13
N PHE A 496 -23.71 12.90 19.06
CA PHE A 496 -24.17 12.90 17.68
C PHE A 496 -24.21 11.45 17.19
N THR A 497 -25.40 10.92 16.92
CA THR A 497 -25.58 9.58 16.36
C THR A 497 -25.65 9.68 14.84
N ILE A 498 -24.79 8.94 14.16
CA ILE A 498 -24.69 8.88 12.70
C ILE A 498 -25.20 7.52 12.25
N THR A 499 -26.19 7.54 11.38
CA THR A 499 -26.75 6.39 10.68
C THR A 499 -26.69 6.64 9.19
N GLY A 500 -26.80 5.58 8.38
CA GLY A 500 -26.95 5.72 6.95
C GLY A 500 -27.75 4.58 6.36
N ASN A 501 -28.24 4.79 5.14
CA ASN A 501 -28.86 3.74 4.34
C ASN A 501 -27.93 3.45 3.16
N ASP A 502 -27.42 2.23 3.11
CA ASP A 502 -26.60 1.67 2.04
C ASP A 502 -27.03 0.22 1.84
N GLU A 503 -27.25 -0.22 0.60
CA GLU A 503 -27.85 -1.53 0.32
C GLU A 503 -27.05 -2.70 0.93
N LEU A 504 -25.72 -2.64 0.88
CA LEU A 504 -24.87 -3.67 1.43
C LEU A 504 -24.85 -3.61 2.96
N ILE A 505 -24.70 -2.43 3.55
CA ILE A 505 -24.70 -2.28 5.02
C ILE A 505 -26.06 -2.69 5.59
N ASP A 506 -27.17 -2.27 4.99
CA ASP A 506 -28.53 -2.62 5.43
C ASP A 506 -28.77 -4.14 5.39
N GLN A 507 -28.15 -4.82 4.42
CA GLN A 507 -28.24 -6.26 4.30
C GLN A 507 -27.43 -7.02 5.38
N PHE A 508 -26.19 -6.59 5.64
CA PHE A 508 -25.25 -7.36 6.47
C PHE A 508 -25.10 -6.84 7.90
N MET A 509 -25.33 -5.56 8.14
CA MET A 509 -25.20 -4.89 9.44
C MET A 509 -26.29 -3.81 9.65
N PRO A 510 -27.58 -4.16 9.66
CA PRO A 510 -28.71 -3.20 9.68
C PRO A 510 -28.79 -2.32 10.94
N GLU A 511 -28.13 -2.71 12.03
CA GLU A 511 -28.10 -1.96 13.29
C GLU A 511 -26.84 -1.10 13.45
N LEU A 512 -25.99 -1.02 12.42
CA LEU A 512 -24.76 -0.25 12.47
C LEU A 512 -25.06 1.24 12.63
N SER A 513 -24.48 1.85 13.67
CA SER A 513 -24.43 3.30 13.81
C SER A 513 -23.15 3.72 14.54
N TYR A 514 -22.82 5.00 14.41
CA TYR A 514 -21.66 5.60 15.06
C TYR A 514 -22.10 6.71 16.01
N GLY A 515 -21.36 6.88 17.10
CA GLY A 515 -21.50 8.01 18.01
C GLY A 515 -20.27 8.89 17.94
N ILE A 516 -20.47 10.20 17.79
CA ILE A 516 -19.45 11.21 18.02
C ILE A 516 -19.86 11.96 19.28
N SER A 517 -19.08 11.82 20.35
CA SER A 517 -19.34 12.45 21.65
C SER A 517 -18.30 13.53 21.95
N VAL A 518 -18.73 14.65 22.52
CA VAL A 518 -17.85 15.79 22.82
C VAL A 518 -17.79 16.07 24.31
N SER A 519 -16.62 16.44 24.81
CA SER A 519 -16.40 16.85 26.20
C SER A 519 -15.38 17.98 26.31
N GLY A 520 -15.42 18.72 27.43
CA GLY A 520 -14.50 19.82 27.75
C GLY A 520 -15.00 21.21 27.35
N THR A 521 -15.96 21.32 26.43
CA THR A 521 -16.60 22.59 26.05
C THR A 521 -17.95 22.36 25.37
N ASP A 522 -18.81 23.37 25.40
CA ASP A 522 -20.00 23.41 24.55
C ASP A 522 -19.60 23.57 23.07
N VAL A 523 -20.33 22.88 22.19
CA VAL A 523 -20.14 22.96 20.73
C VAL A 523 -21.41 23.35 19.98
N GLU A 524 -21.25 24.24 19.00
CA GLU A 524 -22.23 24.47 17.95
C GLU A 524 -21.96 23.48 16.81
N ALA A 525 -22.99 22.81 16.31
CA ALA A 525 -22.85 21.86 15.22
C ALA A 525 -23.51 22.40 13.94
N GLU A 526 -22.82 22.23 12.83
CA GLU A 526 -23.30 22.53 11.48
C GLU A 526 -23.24 21.24 10.67
N VAL A 527 -24.37 20.87 10.07
CA VAL A 527 -24.47 19.73 9.16
C VAL A 527 -24.54 20.26 7.74
N ILE A 528 -23.62 19.81 6.90
CA ILE A 528 -23.58 20.18 5.49
C ILE A 528 -24.07 18.99 4.68
N THR A 529 -25.08 19.20 3.87
CA THR A 529 -25.76 18.15 3.09
C THR A 529 -25.51 18.31 1.61
N ARG A 530 -25.50 17.20 0.86
CA ARG A 530 -25.50 17.23 -0.61
C ARG A 530 -26.84 17.73 -1.15
N ALA A 531 -26.82 18.64 -2.12
CA ALA A 531 -28.02 19.29 -2.64
C ALA A 531 -29.03 18.31 -3.23
N GLU A 532 -28.56 17.26 -3.90
CA GLU A 532 -29.42 16.34 -4.65
C GLU A 532 -30.05 15.24 -3.78
N SER A 533 -29.35 14.80 -2.72
CA SER A 533 -29.77 13.65 -1.90
C SER A 533 -30.24 14.01 -0.48
N GLU A 534 -30.02 15.26 -0.05
CA GLU A 534 -30.14 15.71 1.34
C GLU A 534 -29.32 14.85 2.34
N SER A 535 -28.38 14.04 1.84
CA SER A 535 -27.48 13.22 2.65
C SER A 535 -26.48 14.11 3.37
N ALA A 536 -26.23 13.86 4.66
CA ALA A 536 -25.22 14.55 5.43
C ALA A 536 -23.81 14.18 4.94
N GLU A 537 -23.05 15.15 4.45
CA GLU A 537 -21.69 14.95 3.99
C GLU A 537 -20.65 15.34 5.04
N PHE A 538 -20.94 16.41 5.80
CA PHE A 538 -20.07 16.83 6.89
C PHE A 538 -20.84 17.10 8.18
N LEU A 539 -20.27 16.64 9.29
CA LEU A 539 -20.53 17.19 10.61
C LEU A 539 -19.39 18.13 10.99
N VAL A 540 -19.69 19.41 11.16
CA VAL A 540 -18.73 20.44 11.58
C VAL A 540 -19.05 20.91 12.99
N LEU A 541 -18.16 20.63 13.93
CA LEU A 541 -18.25 21.07 15.32
C LEU A 541 -17.45 22.36 15.51
N LYS A 542 -18.10 23.43 15.95
CA LYS A 542 -17.49 24.73 16.25
C LYS A 542 -17.36 24.88 17.75
N ALA A 543 -16.19 25.28 18.21
CA ALA A 543 -15.90 25.45 19.63
C ALA A 543 -14.98 26.64 19.88
N THR A 544 -14.98 27.13 21.12
CA THR A 544 -13.93 28.02 21.64
C THR A 544 -13.02 27.21 22.54
N LEU A 545 -11.77 26.99 22.10
CA LEU A 545 -10.76 26.24 22.84
C LEU A 545 -10.06 27.15 23.86
N ASP A 546 -10.44 27.03 25.14
CA ASP A 546 -9.76 27.72 26.26
C ASP A 546 -8.72 26.85 26.97
N ASN A 547 -8.90 25.52 27.00
CA ASN A 547 -7.90 24.62 27.57
C ASN A 547 -7.78 23.33 26.75
N ALA A 548 -8.84 22.52 26.76
CA ALA A 548 -8.88 21.24 26.08
C ALA A 548 -10.28 20.93 25.55
N VAL A 549 -10.35 20.18 24.45
CA VAL A 549 -11.58 19.56 23.93
C VAL A 549 -11.27 18.11 23.61
N SER A 550 -12.18 17.21 23.98
CA SER A 550 -12.10 15.79 23.65
C SER A 550 -13.28 15.40 22.77
N ILE A 551 -13.02 14.64 21.71
CA ILE A 551 -14.02 14.07 20.80
C ILE A 551 -13.78 12.56 20.77
N ALA A 552 -14.74 11.78 21.26
CA ALA A 552 -14.70 10.32 21.20
C ALA A 552 -15.62 9.80 20.11
N ILE A 553 -15.14 8.82 19.35
CA ILE A 553 -15.89 8.12 18.31
C ILE A 553 -16.06 6.68 18.75
N GLY A 554 -17.31 6.24 18.87
CA GLY A 554 -17.68 4.88 19.24
C GLY A 554 -18.68 4.29 18.26
N GLY A 555 -18.89 2.98 18.33
CA GLY A 555 -19.80 2.24 17.46
C GLY A 555 -20.95 1.57 18.23
N GLN A 556 -22.06 1.36 17.54
CA GLN A 556 -23.20 0.58 18.02
C GLN A 556 -23.66 -0.42 16.94
N THR A 557 -23.86 -1.68 17.33
CA THR A 557 -24.45 -2.74 16.51
C THR A 557 -24.74 -3.96 17.39
N GLY A 558 -25.94 -4.55 17.30
CA GLY A 558 -26.31 -5.67 18.17
C GLY A 558 -26.23 -5.31 19.66
N GLU A 559 -25.48 -6.10 20.43
CA GLU A 559 -25.26 -5.86 21.86
C GLU A 559 -24.12 -4.85 22.14
N LEU A 560 -23.32 -4.48 21.13
CA LEU A 560 -22.26 -3.51 21.27
C LEU A 560 -22.84 -2.09 21.26
N ASP A 561 -22.51 -1.30 22.28
CA ASP A 561 -22.70 0.15 22.30
C ASP A 561 -21.55 0.84 23.04
N THR A 562 -20.76 1.60 22.29
CA THR A 562 -19.62 2.40 22.79
C THR A 562 -19.75 3.88 22.42
N THR A 563 -20.90 4.29 21.90
CA THR A 563 -21.13 5.60 21.25
C THR A 563 -20.88 6.81 22.17
N ALA A 564 -21.05 6.63 23.48
CA ALA A 564 -20.88 7.67 24.51
C ALA A 564 -19.65 7.47 25.41
N GLN A 565 -18.73 6.57 25.07
CA GLN A 565 -17.58 6.23 25.90
C GLN A 565 -16.40 7.18 25.65
N PHE A 566 -15.78 7.67 26.73
CA PHE A 566 -14.49 8.35 26.74
C PHE A 566 -13.43 7.47 27.39
N ILE A 567 -12.18 7.65 26.97
CA ILE A 567 -11.02 6.84 27.39
C ILE A 567 -9.86 7.74 27.86
N ASP A 568 -8.93 7.16 28.63
CA ASP A 568 -7.74 7.85 29.15
C ASP A 568 -6.49 7.43 28.38
N PHE A 569 -5.74 8.39 27.87
CA PHE A 569 -4.59 8.12 27.01
C PHE A 569 -3.50 7.28 27.68
N ASP A 570 -3.09 7.63 28.89
CA ASP A 570 -1.97 6.97 29.55
C ASP A 570 -2.31 5.51 29.89
N VAL A 571 -3.56 5.27 30.31
CA VAL A 571 -4.08 3.91 30.57
C VAL A 571 -4.09 3.08 29.29
N GLU A 572 -4.69 3.60 28.21
CA GLU A 572 -4.83 2.84 26.96
C GLU A 572 -3.48 2.60 26.28
N LYS A 573 -2.57 3.58 26.29
CA LYS A 573 -1.19 3.42 25.82
C LYS A 573 -0.48 2.28 26.55
N GLN A 574 -0.54 2.27 27.88
CA GLN A 574 0.11 1.23 28.69
C GLN A 574 -0.50 -0.16 28.42
N GLN A 575 -1.82 -0.26 28.35
CA GLN A 575 -2.51 -1.52 28.06
C GLN A 575 -2.16 -2.06 26.67
N TYR A 576 -2.09 -1.19 25.66
CA TYR A 576 -1.72 -1.58 24.31
C TYR A 576 -0.28 -2.09 24.24
N GLN A 577 0.66 -1.37 24.85
CA GLN A 577 2.06 -1.78 24.95
C GLN A 577 2.21 -3.13 25.66
N GLN A 578 1.48 -3.34 26.77
CA GLN A 578 1.47 -4.62 27.48
C GLN A 578 0.88 -5.74 26.60
N GLY A 579 -0.16 -5.45 25.82
CA GLY A 579 -0.74 -6.38 24.86
C GLY A 579 0.27 -6.82 23.79
N ILE A 580 1.03 -5.89 23.23
CA ILE A 580 2.09 -6.20 22.26
C ILE A 580 3.22 -6.99 22.93
N GLN A 581 3.70 -6.59 24.11
CA GLN A 581 4.74 -7.32 24.85
C GLN A 581 4.32 -8.77 25.18
N THR A 582 3.05 -8.98 25.54
CA THR A 582 2.50 -10.31 25.81
C THR A 582 2.42 -11.15 24.53
N LEU A 583 2.05 -10.54 23.40
CA LEU A 583 2.03 -11.20 22.10
C LEU A 583 3.43 -11.56 21.62
N THR A 584 4.41 -10.66 21.82
CA THR A 584 5.82 -10.88 21.41
C THR A 584 6.61 -11.71 22.41
N LYS A 585 5.98 -12.21 23.48
CA LYS A 585 6.62 -13.04 24.52
C LYS A 585 7.86 -12.38 25.13
N GLY A 586 7.79 -11.05 25.32
CA GLY A 586 8.89 -10.26 25.84
C GLY A 586 10.16 -10.35 24.99
N PHE A 587 10.04 -10.62 23.68
CA PHE A 587 11.19 -10.81 22.81
C PHE A 587 12.15 -9.62 22.89
N LYS A 588 13.42 -9.91 23.16
CA LYS A 588 14.49 -8.91 23.09
C LYS A 588 15.81 -9.57 22.72
N VAL A 589 16.55 -8.98 21.79
CA VAL A 589 17.89 -9.42 21.44
C VAL A 589 18.96 -8.44 21.93
N ASP A 590 20.10 -8.99 22.35
CA ASP A 590 21.33 -8.27 22.67
C ASP A 590 22.56 -9.02 22.12
N PHE A 591 23.30 -8.36 21.24
CA PHE A 591 24.51 -8.84 20.60
C PHE A 591 25.72 -8.21 21.28
N SER A 592 26.59 -9.03 21.85
CA SER A 592 27.75 -8.57 22.64
C SER A 592 28.75 -7.70 21.86
N GLN A 593 28.77 -7.80 20.52
CA GLN A 593 29.68 -7.03 19.65
C GLN A 593 28.94 -6.12 18.66
N ASP A 594 27.61 -6.06 18.70
CA ASP A 594 26.79 -5.32 17.71
C ASP A 594 25.50 -4.76 18.33
N SER A 595 25.66 -3.94 19.36
CA SER A 595 24.55 -3.38 20.13
C SER A 595 23.62 -2.50 19.28
N LEU A 596 24.14 -1.84 18.25
CA LEU A 596 23.34 -0.99 17.36
C LEU A 596 22.34 -1.84 16.57
N ASN A 597 22.78 -2.97 16.01
CA ASN A 597 21.87 -3.87 15.28
C ASN A 597 20.92 -4.62 16.23
N SER A 598 21.31 -4.86 17.49
CA SER A 598 20.39 -5.34 18.52
C SER A 598 19.23 -4.37 18.74
N GLN A 599 19.55 -3.09 18.95
CA GLN A 599 18.56 -2.03 19.10
C GLN A 599 17.68 -1.94 17.84
N ARG A 600 18.28 -2.04 16.64
CA ARG A 600 17.55 -1.96 15.37
C ARG A 600 16.50 -3.06 15.26
N ILE A 601 16.88 -4.31 15.56
CA ILE A 601 15.96 -5.45 15.54
C ILE A 601 14.84 -5.26 16.57
N ASN A 602 15.19 -4.88 17.81
CA ASN A 602 14.20 -4.68 18.87
C ASN A 602 13.17 -3.60 18.50
N THR A 603 13.63 -2.44 18.03
CA THR A 603 12.74 -1.37 17.55
C THR A 603 11.90 -1.84 16.36
N CYS A 604 12.50 -2.54 15.39
CA CYS A 604 11.78 -3.02 14.22
C CYS A 604 10.71 -4.06 14.56
N LEU A 605 10.98 -4.96 15.52
CA LEU A 605 10.06 -6.03 15.88
C LEU A 605 8.73 -5.48 16.40
N ASP A 606 8.75 -4.50 17.29
CA ASP A 606 7.54 -3.86 17.82
C ASP A 606 6.67 -3.27 16.70
N TRP A 607 7.29 -2.54 15.76
CA TRP A 607 6.59 -1.91 14.65
C TRP A 607 6.12 -2.92 13.60
N PHE A 608 6.88 -3.98 13.34
CA PHE A 608 6.47 -5.04 12.43
C PHE A 608 5.36 -5.91 13.01
N THR A 609 5.35 -6.18 14.32
CA THR A 609 4.22 -6.81 14.99
C THR A 609 2.97 -5.95 14.85
N HIS A 610 3.07 -4.64 15.08
CA HIS A 610 1.97 -3.71 14.81
C HIS A 610 1.48 -3.78 13.35
N ASN A 611 2.37 -3.67 12.36
CA ASN A 611 2.01 -3.72 10.94
C ASN A 611 1.39 -5.07 10.54
N ALA A 612 1.87 -6.18 11.11
CA ALA A 612 1.29 -7.50 10.89
C ALA A 612 -0.13 -7.63 11.47
N LEU A 613 -0.39 -7.01 12.63
CA LEU A 613 -1.75 -6.96 13.20
C LEU A 613 -2.69 -6.12 12.35
N VAL A 614 -2.24 -4.99 11.78
CA VAL A 614 -3.05 -4.23 10.80
C VAL A 614 -3.42 -5.11 9.60
N HIS A 615 -2.45 -5.82 9.02
CA HIS A 615 -2.70 -6.77 7.92
C HIS A 615 -3.66 -7.91 8.31
N TYR A 616 -3.68 -8.29 9.59
CA TYR A 616 -4.52 -9.37 10.11
C TYR A 616 -5.95 -8.93 10.45
N SER A 617 -6.13 -7.91 11.29
CA SER A 617 -7.43 -7.58 11.89
C SER A 617 -8.17 -6.46 11.17
N THR A 618 -7.45 -5.59 10.45
CA THR A 618 -7.99 -4.41 9.78
C THR A 618 -7.28 -4.23 8.43
N PRO A 619 -7.42 -5.19 7.50
CA PRO A 619 -6.54 -5.30 6.34
C PRO A 619 -6.67 -4.11 5.37
N HIS A 620 -5.80 -3.12 5.55
CA HIS A 620 -5.56 -2.00 4.64
C HIS A 620 -4.17 -1.40 4.92
N GLY A 621 -3.66 -0.60 4.00
CA GLY A 621 -2.39 0.12 4.12
C GLY A 621 -2.54 1.60 3.81
N LEU A 622 -1.42 2.33 3.83
CA LEU A 622 -1.43 3.77 3.55
C LEU A 622 -1.74 4.06 2.07
N GLU A 623 -1.06 3.35 1.16
CA GLU A 623 -1.36 3.43 -0.28
C GLU A 623 -2.45 2.46 -0.72
N GLN A 624 -2.56 1.30 -0.06
CA GLN A 624 -3.57 0.28 -0.35
C GLN A 624 -4.75 0.41 0.63
N TYR A 625 -5.49 1.51 0.53
CA TYR A 625 -6.64 1.76 1.41
C TYR A 625 -7.80 0.78 1.13
N SER A 626 -7.94 0.30 -0.10
CA SER A 626 -8.93 -0.73 -0.45
C SER A 626 -8.37 -2.13 -0.16
N GLY A 627 -8.87 -2.76 0.91
CA GLY A 627 -8.49 -4.11 1.35
C GLY A 627 -9.71 -4.86 1.90
N ALA A 628 -9.94 -4.78 3.22
CA ALA A 628 -11.00 -5.43 4.01
C ALA A 628 -11.00 -6.97 4.02
N ALA A 629 -10.70 -7.59 2.89
CA ALA A 629 -10.61 -9.03 2.75
C ALA A 629 -9.28 -9.60 3.26
N TRP A 630 -9.28 -10.89 3.56
CA TRP A 630 -8.08 -11.69 3.65
C TRP A 630 -7.74 -12.28 2.30
N GLY A 631 -6.52 -12.04 1.81
CA GLY A 631 -5.94 -12.86 0.76
C GLY A 631 -5.65 -14.26 1.30
N THR A 632 -6.15 -15.32 0.65
CA THR A 632 -6.05 -16.70 1.16
C THR A 632 -4.59 -17.10 1.43
N ARG A 633 -3.70 -16.78 0.49
CA ARG A 633 -2.25 -16.97 0.62
C ARG A 633 -1.64 -16.06 1.68
N ASP A 634 -2.11 -14.83 1.80
CA ASP A 634 -1.51 -13.82 2.68
C ASP A 634 -1.79 -14.13 4.15
N VAL A 635 -3.03 -14.50 4.48
CA VAL A 635 -3.41 -14.90 5.85
C VAL A 635 -2.74 -16.23 6.27
N SER A 636 -2.52 -17.13 5.31
CA SER A 636 -1.77 -18.39 5.50
C SER A 636 -0.26 -18.17 5.73
N GLN A 637 0.24 -16.95 5.54
CA GLN A 637 1.65 -16.58 5.73
C GLN A 637 1.82 -15.58 6.86
N GLY A 638 1.58 -14.28 6.62
CA GLY A 638 1.96 -13.22 7.57
C GLY A 638 1.37 -13.43 8.98
N PRO A 639 0.02 -13.43 9.12
CA PRO A 639 -0.64 -13.65 10.41
C PRO A 639 -0.38 -15.05 10.98
N PHE A 640 -0.54 -16.10 10.16
CA PHE A 640 -0.35 -17.48 10.62
C PHE A 640 1.06 -17.73 11.13
N GLU A 641 2.11 -17.36 10.37
CA GLU A 641 3.51 -17.55 10.77
C GLU A 641 3.89 -16.67 11.97
N LEU A 642 3.34 -15.45 12.08
CA LEU A 642 3.53 -14.62 13.28
C LEU A 642 3.03 -15.36 14.53
N PHE A 643 1.77 -15.83 14.53
CA PHE A 643 1.20 -16.51 15.69
C PHE A 643 1.91 -17.82 16.00
N MET A 644 2.31 -18.58 14.99
CA MET A 644 3.11 -19.80 15.18
C MET A 644 4.46 -19.50 15.84
N SER A 645 5.18 -18.45 15.39
CA SER A 645 6.47 -18.05 15.95
C SER A 645 6.37 -17.55 17.40
N MET A 646 5.22 -16.96 17.75
CA MET A 646 4.93 -16.45 19.10
C MET A 646 4.24 -17.46 20.01
N GLN A 647 4.12 -18.74 19.60
CA GLN A 647 3.44 -19.80 20.35
C GLN A 647 1.94 -19.51 20.63
N GLU A 648 1.32 -18.62 19.86
CA GLU A 648 -0.11 -18.32 19.89
C GLU A 648 -0.92 -19.33 19.06
N TYR A 649 -0.73 -20.62 19.35
CA TYR A 649 -1.28 -21.72 18.55
C TYR A 649 -2.81 -21.71 18.48
N GLY A 650 -3.50 -21.22 19.52
CA GLY A 650 -4.95 -21.04 19.50
C GLY A 650 -5.42 -20.05 18.43
N LYS A 651 -4.68 -18.95 18.23
CA LYS A 651 -4.97 -17.96 17.18
C LYS A 651 -4.67 -18.52 15.80
N ALA A 652 -3.55 -19.22 15.64
CA ALA A 652 -3.21 -19.91 14.39
C ALA A 652 -4.26 -20.96 14.00
N LYS A 653 -4.79 -21.72 14.97
CA LYS A 653 -5.90 -22.66 14.78
C LYS A 653 -7.19 -21.96 14.33
N ALA A 654 -7.54 -20.84 14.95
CA ALA A 654 -8.74 -20.07 14.57
C ALA A 654 -8.64 -19.54 13.14
N VAL A 655 -7.46 -19.02 12.75
CA VAL A 655 -7.18 -18.59 11.37
C VAL A 655 -7.35 -19.74 10.38
N LEU A 656 -6.80 -20.93 10.66
CA LEU A 656 -6.99 -22.10 9.80
C LEU A 656 -8.46 -22.47 9.65
N GLN A 657 -9.21 -22.52 10.75
CA GLN A 657 -10.63 -22.85 10.70
C GLN A 657 -11.41 -21.86 9.85
N GLU A 658 -11.11 -20.56 9.95
CA GLU A 658 -11.77 -19.56 9.11
C GLU A 658 -11.41 -19.72 7.64
N ILE A 659 -10.13 -19.89 7.30
CA ILE A 659 -9.70 -20.16 5.92
C ILE A 659 -10.47 -21.35 5.34
N TYR A 660 -10.55 -22.48 6.07
CA TYR A 660 -11.21 -23.68 5.58
C TYR A 660 -12.74 -23.55 5.44
N ARG A 661 -13.39 -22.63 6.19
CA ARG A 661 -14.82 -22.31 5.96
C ARG A 661 -15.06 -21.75 4.56
N HIS A 662 -14.08 -21.05 3.99
CA HIS A 662 -14.14 -20.42 2.67
C HIS A 662 -13.71 -21.34 1.52
N GLN A 663 -13.43 -22.61 1.78
CA GLN A 663 -13.17 -23.58 0.71
C GLN A 663 -14.45 -23.83 -0.10
N TYR A 664 -14.34 -23.90 -1.42
CA TYR A 664 -15.46 -24.24 -2.30
C TYR A 664 -15.72 -25.75 -2.30
N LEU A 665 -16.97 -26.15 -2.09
CA LEU A 665 -17.38 -27.56 -2.14
C LEU A 665 -17.22 -28.12 -3.57
N GLU A 666 -17.62 -27.33 -4.56
CA GLU A 666 -17.72 -27.69 -5.96
C GLU A 666 -16.37 -28.02 -6.56
N THR A 667 -15.33 -27.26 -6.20
CA THR A 667 -14.00 -27.36 -6.82
C THR A 667 -12.92 -27.86 -5.87
N GLY A 668 -13.05 -27.66 -4.55
CA GLY A 668 -12.01 -27.98 -3.56
C GLY A 668 -10.92 -26.93 -3.40
N THR A 669 -10.99 -25.81 -4.12
CA THR A 669 -10.06 -24.68 -3.98
C THR A 669 -10.67 -23.54 -3.17
N TRP A 670 -10.00 -22.39 -3.14
CA TRP A 670 -10.39 -21.17 -2.44
C TRP A 670 -10.49 -19.99 -3.40
N PRO A 671 -11.20 -18.92 -3.02
CA PRO A 671 -11.04 -17.62 -3.65
C PRO A 671 -9.61 -17.07 -3.52
N GLN A 672 -9.23 -16.13 -4.39
CA GLN A 672 -7.99 -15.36 -4.22
C GLN A 672 -7.98 -14.61 -2.88
N TRP A 673 -9.12 -14.00 -2.55
CA TRP A 673 -9.39 -13.31 -1.29
C TRP A 673 -10.86 -13.43 -0.90
N PHE A 674 -11.14 -13.35 0.40
CA PHE A 674 -12.50 -13.41 0.95
C PHE A 674 -12.68 -12.42 2.10
N MET A 675 -13.88 -11.86 2.25
CA MET A 675 -14.26 -11.18 3.49
C MET A 675 -14.41 -12.22 4.59
N PHE A 676 -13.77 -12.00 5.74
CA PHE A 676 -13.80 -12.93 6.88
C PHE A 676 -14.91 -12.57 7.91
N ASP A 677 -15.70 -11.55 7.63
CA ASP A 677 -16.71 -10.98 8.51
C ASP A 677 -18.14 -11.22 7.97
N HIS A 678 -19.10 -10.39 8.39
CA HIS A 678 -20.51 -10.46 7.95
C HIS A 678 -20.67 -10.39 6.42
N TYR A 679 -19.69 -9.83 5.69
CA TYR A 679 -19.68 -9.72 4.24
C TYR A 679 -19.09 -10.96 3.55
N ALA A 680 -18.96 -12.10 4.23
CA ALA A 680 -18.32 -13.33 3.72
C ALA A 680 -18.80 -13.85 2.35
N LYS A 681 -19.93 -13.37 1.81
CA LYS A 681 -20.38 -13.67 0.44
C LYS A 681 -19.65 -12.86 -0.64
N ILE A 682 -18.93 -11.81 -0.26
CA ILE A 682 -18.11 -10.99 -1.15
C ILE A 682 -16.70 -11.55 -1.15
N GLN A 683 -16.32 -12.15 -2.27
CA GLN A 683 -15.05 -12.83 -2.45
C GLN A 683 -14.70 -12.92 -3.94
N GLN A 684 -13.41 -13.03 -4.26
CA GLN A 684 -12.95 -13.21 -5.63
C GLN A 684 -12.97 -14.68 -6.01
N GLU A 685 -13.89 -15.06 -6.90
CA GLU A 685 -14.12 -16.45 -7.31
C GLU A 685 -12.88 -17.15 -7.87
N ASP A 686 -12.21 -16.51 -8.85
CA ASP A 686 -11.00 -17.05 -9.47
C ASP A 686 -9.75 -16.83 -8.60
N ALA A 687 -8.83 -17.78 -8.64
CA ALA A 687 -7.61 -17.76 -7.83
C ALA A 687 -6.38 -18.26 -8.61
N HIS A 688 -5.20 -17.81 -8.19
CA HIS A 688 -3.93 -18.33 -8.72
C HIS A 688 -3.72 -19.80 -8.36
N GLY A 689 -2.92 -20.51 -9.15
CA GLY A 689 -2.72 -21.96 -9.00
C GLY A 689 -2.01 -22.37 -7.71
N ASP A 690 -1.29 -21.46 -7.05
CA ASP A 690 -0.62 -21.72 -5.78
C ASP A 690 -1.55 -21.58 -4.56
N ILE A 691 -2.70 -20.93 -4.70
CA ILE A 691 -3.64 -20.65 -3.60
C ILE A 691 -4.08 -21.93 -2.90
N VAL A 692 -4.34 -23.00 -3.66
CA VAL A 692 -4.75 -24.30 -3.12
C VAL A 692 -3.68 -24.97 -2.25
N VAL A 693 -2.41 -24.55 -2.34
CA VAL A 693 -1.31 -25.17 -1.60
C VAL A 693 -1.16 -24.58 -0.19
N TRP A 694 -1.43 -23.28 -0.02
CA TRP A 694 -1.13 -22.56 1.21
C TRP A 694 -1.91 -23.01 2.45
N PRO A 695 -3.25 -23.22 2.39
CA PRO A 695 -3.99 -23.72 3.56
C PRO A 695 -3.49 -25.10 4.02
N LEU A 696 -3.12 -25.98 3.07
CA LEU A 696 -2.59 -27.31 3.39
C LEU A 696 -1.20 -27.22 4.04
N LYS A 697 -0.35 -26.30 3.56
CA LYS A 697 0.96 -26.04 4.17
C LYS A 697 0.78 -25.56 5.61
N ALA A 698 -0.05 -24.55 5.82
CA ALA A 698 -0.29 -23.99 7.15
C ALA A 698 -0.87 -25.05 8.10
N LEU A 699 -1.81 -25.89 7.63
CA LEU A 699 -2.35 -27.00 8.43
C LEU A 699 -1.27 -28.03 8.80
N ALA A 700 -0.43 -28.43 7.83
CA ALA A 700 0.67 -29.35 8.09
C ALA A 700 1.68 -28.77 9.08
N ASP A 701 2.04 -27.49 8.95
CA ASP A 701 2.94 -26.80 9.88
C ASP A 701 2.34 -26.73 11.29
N TYR A 702 1.04 -26.44 11.41
CA TYR A 702 0.32 -26.43 12.70
C TYR A 702 0.37 -27.81 13.37
N ILE A 703 -0.02 -28.87 12.66
CA ILE A 703 -0.07 -30.23 13.22
C ILE A 703 1.34 -30.70 13.60
N ASN A 704 2.32 -30.52 12.72
CA ASN A 704 3.70 -30.94 12.99
C ASN A 704 4.33 -30.16 14.14
N THR A 705 3.88 -28.94 14.42
CA THR A 705 4.36 -28.14 15.57
C THR A 705 3.67 -28.54 16.88
N THR A 706 2.34 -28.67 16.86
CA THR A 706 1.50 -28.78 18.07
C THR A 706 1.12 -30.21 18.44
N GLY A 707 1.27 -31.16 17.52
CA GLY A 707 0.76 -32.52 17.66
C GLY A 707 -0.77 -32.62 17.67
N ASP A 708 -1.50 -31.53 17.44
CA ASP A 708 -2.96 -31.49 17.50
C ASP A 708 -3.61 -32.08 16.24
N ILE A 709 -3.54 -33.40 16.10
CA ILE A 709 -4.21 -34.17 15.04
C ILE A 709 -5.74 -34.01 15.12
N SER A 710 -6.28 -33.71 16.32
CA SER A 710 -7.72 -33.58 16.53
C SER A 710 -8.35 -32.43 15.74
N ILE A 711 -7.54 -31.46 15.26
CA ILE A 711 -8.00 -30.42 14.35
C ILE A 711 -8.66 -30.99 13.08
N LEU A 712 -8.24 -32.17 12.62
CA LEU A 712 -8.78 -32.84 11.44
C LEU A 712 -10.24 -33.31 11.63
N ASN A 713 -10.68 -33.44 12.89
CA ASN A 713 -12.04 -33.81 13.26
C ASN A 713 -12.96 -32.60 13.49
N VAL A 714 -12.45 -31.37 13.34
CA VAL A 714 -13.26 -30.16 13.44
C VAL A 714 -14.24 -30.14 12.28
N GLU A 715 -15.52 -29.97 12.60
CA GLU A 715 -16.62 -29.88 11.65
C GLU A 715 -16.80 -28.44 11.16
N LEU A 716 -16.62 -28.21 9.86
CA LEU A 716 -16.74 -26.91 9.20
C LEU A 716 -17.69 -26.99 8.00
N PRO A 717 -18.41 -25.90 7.66
CA PRO A 717 -19.11 -25.79 6.38
C PRO A 717 -18.13 -25.49 5.23
N TYR A 718 -18.54 -25.76 4.00
CA TYR A 718 -17.94 -25.19 2.80
C TYR A 718 -18.68 -23.91 2.37
N THR A 719 -18.06 -23.14 1.48
CA THR A 719 -18.72 -22.16 0.62
C THR A 719 -19.22 -22.82 -0.67
N LEU A 720 -20.35 -22.36 -1.18
CA LEU A 720 -20.94 -22.79 -2.46
C LEU A 720 -20.72 -21.72 -3.54
N ALA A 721 -19.70 -21.87 -4.37
CA ALA A 721 -19.36 -20.90 -5.41
C ALA A 721 -20.51 -20.71 -6.42
N GLU A 722 -21.22 -21.80 -6.77
CA GLU A 722 -22.30 -21.76 -7.76
C GLU A 722 -23.65 -21.27 -7.18
N ALA A 723 -23.72 -21.07 -5.86
CA ALA A 723 -24.93 -20.66 -5.15
C ALA A 723 -24.77 -19.32 -4.43
N GLY A 724 -24.05 -18.37 -5.04
CA GLY A 724 -23.87 -17.02 -4.49
C GLY A 724 -23.04 -16.98 -3.21
N PHE A 725 -22.10 -17.91 -3.07
CA PHE A 725 -21.18 -18.04 -1.94
C PHE A 725 -21.85 -18.29 -0.59
N GLU A 726 -23.03 -18.93 -0.59
CA GLU A 726 -23.68 -19.41 0.62
C GLU A 726 -22.85 -20.50 1.31
N ARG A 727 -23.02 -20.64 2.63
CA ARG A 727 -22.45 -21.78 3.36
C ARG A 727 -23.29 -23.04 3.14
N THR A 728 -22.66 -24.21 3.16
CA THR A 728 -23.37 -25.49 3.16
C THR A 728 -24.26 -25.64 4.40
N GLY A 729 -25.44 -26.24 4.23
CA GLY A 729 -26.34 -26.55 5.34
C GLY A 729 -25.88 -27.71 6.24
N GLN A 730 -24.87 -28.46 5.81
CA GLN A 730 -24.20 -29.51 6.59
C GLN A 730 -22.74 -29.11 6.81
N THR A 731 -22.12 -29.67 7.85
CA THR A 731 -20.69 -29.56 8.11
C THR A 731 -19.96 -30.85 7.72
N TYR A 732 -18.66 -30.72 7.50
CA TYR A 732 -17.75 -31.80 7.16
C TYR A 732 -16.50 -31.68 8.02
N SER A 733 -15.88 -32.81 8.33
CA SER A 733 -14.60 -32.80 9.03
C SER A 733 -13.54 -32.06 8.20
N LEU A 734 -12.63 -31.37 8.86
CA LEU A 734 -11.48 -30.74 8.20
C LEU A 734 -10.67 -31.75 7.38
N MET A 735 -10.63 -33.02 7.78
CA MET A 735 -10.03 -34.07 6.96
C MET A 735 -10.72 -34.24 5.59
N HIS A 736 -12.06 -34.14 5.54
CA HIS A 736 -12.81 -34.17 4.28
C HIS A 736 -12.48 -32.95 3.40
N HIS A 737 -12.32 -31.77 4.02
CA HIS A 737 -11.81 -30.57 3.35
C HIS A 737 -10.43 -30.78 2.71
N VAL A 738 -9.50 -31.40 3.46
CA VAL A 738 -8.16 -31.77 2.97
C VAL A 738 -8.24 -32.77 1.81
N GLN A 739 -9.10 -33.79 1.90
CA GLN A 739 -9.28 -34.76 0.81
C GLN A 739 -9.78 -34.09 -0.46
N ARG A 740 -10.75 -33.18 -0.35
CA ARG A 740 -11.28 -32.41 -1.49
C ARG A 740 -10.22 -31.49 -2.09
N GLN A 741 -9.41 -30.84 -1.25
CA GLN A 741 -8.28 -29.99 -1.66
C GLN A 741 -7.24 -30.78 -2.46
N VAL A 742 -6.83 -31.95 -1.98
CA VAL A 742 -5.85 -32.80 -2.69
C VAL A 742 -6.44 -33.36 -3.98
N GLN A 743 -7.73 -33.70 -3.99
CA GLN A 743 -8.41 -34.10 -5.23
C GLN A 743 -8.37 -32.98 -6.27
N HIS A 744 -8.58 -31.71 -5.88
CA HIS A 744 -8.41 -30.57 -6.77
C HIS A 744 -7.00 -30.50 -7.38
N MET A 745 -5.95 -30.72 -6.57
CA MET A 745 -4.57 -30.75 -7.07
C MET A 745 -4.35 -31.86 -8.10
N LEU A 746 -4.93 -33.05 -7.88
CA LEU A 746 -4.86 -34.18 -8.81
C LEU A 746 -5.59 -33.92 -10.13
N ASP A 747 -6.75 -33.25 -10.05
CA ASP A 747 -7.58 -32.94 -11.21
C ASP A 747 -6.94 -31.85 -12.11
N ASN A 748 -5.99 -31.07 -11.56
CA ASN A 748 -5.32 -29.95 -12.24
C ASN A 748 -3.82 -30.20 -12.51
N LEU A 749 -3.44 -31.46 -12.72
CA LEU A 749 -2.11 -31.82 -13.20
C LEU A 749 -2.02 -31.64 -14.72
N VAL A 750 -0.85 -31.23 -15.23
CA VAL A 750 -0.61 -31.13 -16.67
C VAL A 750 -0.69 -32.54 -17.29
N PRO A 751 -1.50 -32.75 -18.34
CA PRO A 751 -1.75 -34.08 -18.89
C PRO A 751 -0.47 -34.84 -19.27
N GLY A 752 -0.33 -36.07 -18.75
CA GLY A 752 0.83 -36.93 -18.98
C GLY A 752 1.99 -36.70 -18.00
N THR A 753 1.80 -35.86 -16.98
CA THR A 753 2.78 -35.59 -15.92
C THR A 753 2.10 -35.60 -14.55
N SER A 754 2.90 -35.45 -13.50
CA SER A 754 2.49 -35.27 -12.10
C SER A 754 2.74 -33.83 -11.62
N LEU A 755 2.92 -32.88 -12.56
CA LEU A 755 3.17 -31.48 -12.26
C LEU A 755 1.86 -30.68 -12.28
N SER A 756 1.62 -29.88 -11.25
CA SER A 756 0.48 -28.94 -11.23
C SER A 756 0.58 -27.93 -12.36
N CYS A 757 -0.54 -27.67 -13.04
CA CYS A 757 -0.60 -26.59 -14.01
C CYS A 757 -0.42 -25.22 -13.31
N TYR A 758 -0.04 -24.21 -14.08
CA TYR A 758 0.16 -22.87 -13.56
C TYR A 758 -1.14 -22.22 -13.11
N GLY A 759 -2.27 -22.55 -13.76
CA GLY A 759 -3.53 -21.89 -13.52
C GLY A 759 -3.42 -20.39 -13.81
N ASP A 760 -4.09 -19.56 -13.02
CA ASP A 760 -4.10 -18.11 -13.24
C ASP A 760 -2.86 -17.37 -12.72
N GLY A 761 -1.87 -18.07 -12.17
CA GLY A 761 -0.66 -17.45 -11.65
C GLY A 761 0.03 -18.26 -10.56
N ASP A 762 1.18 -17.76 -10.10
CA ASP A 762 1.77 -18.16 -8.82
C ASP A 762 1.84 -16.96 -7.86
N TRP A 763 2.76 -16.99 -6.89
CA TRP A 763 2.96 -15.90 -5.92
C TRP A 763 3.24 -14.54 -6.56
N ASP A 764 3.95 -14.51 -7.70
CA ASP A 764 4.18 -13.25 -8.41
C ASP A 764 2.94 -12.89 -9.21
N ASP A 765 2.15 -12.08 -8.54
CA ASP A 765 0.89 -11.55 -8.98
C ASP A 765 0.97 -10.89 -10.37
N THR A 766 2.14 -10.40 -10.76
CA THR A 766 2.33 -9.72 -12.05
C THR A 766 2.56 -10.66 -13.24
N LEU A 767 2.90 -11.92 -12.98
CA LEU A 767 3.25 -12.93 -13.97
C LEU A 767 2.08 -13.83 -14.38
N GLN A 768 0.83 -13.37 -14.20
CA GLN A 768 -0.35 -14.08 -14.69
C GLN A 768 -0.21 -14.41 -16.18
N PRO A 769 -0.66 -15.59 -16.63
CA PRO A 769 -0.46 -16.04 -18.01
C PRO A 769 -1.25 -15.16 -18.99
N ALA A 770 -0.62 -14.78 -20.10
CA ALA A 770 -1.26 -13.92 -21.10
C ALA A 770 -2.38 -14.63 -21.92
N ASN A 771 -2.43 -15.96 -21.93
CA ASN A 771 -3.41 -16.72 -22.71
C ASN A 771 -3.76 -18.09 -22.07
N GLN A 772 -4.79 -18.73 -22.61
CA GLN A 772 -5.32 -20.01 -22.09
C GLN A 772 -4.32 -21.18 -22.19
N SER A 773 -3.51 -21.25 -23.26
CA SER A 773 -2.50 -22.31 -23.39
C SER A 773 -1.47 -22.24 -22.25
N LEU A 774 -1.01 -21.03 -21.93
CA LEU A 774 -0.10 -20.81 -20.79
C LEU A 774 -0.77 -21.14 -19.46
N ARG A 775 -2.05 -20.82 -19.28
CA ARG A 775 -2.82 -21.18 -18.06
C ARG A 775 -2.85 -22.69 -17.81
N GLU A 776 -3.11 -23.48 -18.86
CA GLU A 776 -3.34 -24.93 -18.76
C GLU A 776 -2.05 -25.77 -18.86
N ASN A 777 -1.07 -25.32 -19.66
CA ASN A 777 0.11 -26.12 -20.02
C ASN A 777 1.44 -25.54 -19.55
N MET A 778 1.45 -24.42 -18.82
CA MET A 778 2.65 -23.93 -18.14
C MET A 778 2.75 -24.53 -16.75
N VAL A 779 3.97 -24.70 -16.24
CA VAL A 779 4.27 -25.13 -14.88
C VAL A 779 5.26 -24.14 -14.27
N SER A 780 4.95 -23.65 -13.07
CA SER A 780 5.87 -22.80 -12.30
C SER A 780 6.92 -23.66 -11.60
N GLY A 781 8.20 -23.34 -11.83
CA GLY A 781 9.31 -23.96 -11.11
C GLY A 781 9.31 -23.67 -9.61
N TRP A 782 8.48 -22.73 -9.15
CA TRP A 782 8.31 -22.40 -7.72
C TRP A 782 7.11 -23.10 -7.07
N THR A 783 5.98 -23.22 -7.77
CA THR A 783 4.78 -23.87 -7.22
C THR A 783 5.06 -25.35 -6.91
N ILE A 784 5.81 -26.04 -7.77
CA ILE A 784 6.11 -27.47 -7.59
C ILE A 784 6.90 -27.77 -6.30
N PRO A 785 8.05 -27.15 -6.00
CA PRO A 785 8.75 -27.40 -4.73
C PRO A 785 7.96 -26.94 -3.50
N LEU A 786 7.06 -25.95 -3.62
CA LEU A 786 6.11 -25.60 -2.56
C LEU A 786 5.08 -26.73 -2.33
N THR A 787 4.52 -27.30 -3.39
CA THR A 787 3.59 -28.43 -3.32
C THR A 787 4.29 -29.66 -2.74
N LEU A 788 5.52 -29.97 -3.16
CA LEU A 788 6.33 -31.06 -2.60
C LEU A 788 6.58 -30.88 -1.10
N GLN A 789 6.98 -29.66 -0.67
CA GLN A 789 7.14 -29.34 0.75
C GLN A 789 5.87 -29.64 1.54
N THR A 790 4.73 -29.21 0.99
CA THR A 790 3.41 -29.31 1.60
C THR A 790 2.92 -30.76 1.70
N LEU A 791 3.01 -31.51 0.60
CA LEU A 791 2.59 -32.92 0.56
C LEU A 791 3.43 -33.78 1.51
N LYS A 792 4.75 -33.59 1.53
CA LYS A 792 5.66 -34.30 2.45
C LYS A 792 5.37 -33.94 3.91
N ALA A 793 5.17 -32.65 4.21
CA ALA A 793 4.83 -32.20 5.56
C ALA A 793 3.48 -32.74 6.03
N MET A 794 2.47 -32.77 5.17
CA MET A 794 1.16 -33.30 5.51
C MET A 794 1.18 -34.83 5.64
N ALA A 795 1.89 -35.54 4.77
CA ALA A 795 2.09 -36.98 4.92
C ALA A 795 2.72 -37.29 6.29
N LYS A 796 3.78 -36.55 6.66
CA LYS A 796 4.41 -36.65 7.98
C LYS A 796 3.42 -36.37 9.12
N ALA A 797 2.63 -35.31 9.02
CA ALA A 797 1.61 -34.96 10.01
C ALA A 797 0.58 -36.08 10.22
N LEU A 798 0.25 -36.84 9.18
CA LEU A 798 -0.71 -37.95 9.24
C LEU A 798 -0.08 -39.29 9.66
N GLN A 799 1.24 -39.39 9.76
CA GLN A 799 1.89 -40.64 10.19
C GLN A 799 1.46 -41.02 11.61
N GLY A 800 1.08 -42.29 11.78
CA GLY A 800 0.60 -42.80 13.08
C GLY A 800 -0.81 -42.35 13.47
N SER A 801 -1.53 -41.64 12.59
CA SER A 801 -2.96 -41.33 12.75
C SER A 801 -3.84 -42.40 12.10
N GLU A 802 -5.16 -42.29 12.26
CA GLU A 802 -6.15 -43.15 11.57
C GLU A 802 -6.23 -42.90 10.04
N HIS A 803 -5.58 -41.84 9.53
CA HIS A 803 -5.56 -41.47 8.11
C HIS A 803 -4.31 -41.96 7.36
N LEU A 804 -3.70 -43.06 7.83
CA LEU A 804 -2.46 -43.62 7.26
C LEU A 804 -2.58 -43.95 5.77
N ASP A 805 -3.73 -44.45 5.31
CA ASP A 805 -3.96 -44.76 3.89
C ASP A 805 -3.88 -43.50 3.02
N PHE A 806 -4.41 -42.37 3.50
CA PHE A 806 -4.32 -41.10 2.79
C PHE A 806 -2.89 -40.54 2.81
N SER A 807 -2.16 -40.71 3.92
CA SER A 807 -0.72 -40.39 3.97
C SER A 807 0.07 -41.12 2.89
N ALA A 808 -0.27 -42.37 2.58
CA ALA A 808 0.38 -43.12 1.50
C ALA A 808 0.06 -42.52 0.12
N THR A 809 -1.17 -42.06 -0.12
CA THR A 809 -1.55 -41.33 -1.34
C THR A 809 -0.74 -40.04 -1.52
N LEU A 810 -0.58 -39.25 -0.45
CA LEU A 810 0.23 -38.02 -0.50
C LEU A 810 1.71 -38.32 -0.80
N THR A 811 2.22 -39.41 -0.24
CA THR A 811 3.61 -39.86 -0.46
C THR A 811 3.82 -40.27 -1.91
N ASP A 812 2.95 -41.11 -2.47
CA ASP A 812 3.02 -41.55 -3.88
C ASP A 812 2.92 -40.36 -4.86
N LEU A 813 2.02 -39.40 -4.58
CA LEU A 813 1.93 -38.18 -5.39
C LEU A 813 3.21 -37.34 -5.31
N ALA A 814 3.76 -37.15 -4.10
CA ALA A 814 4.99 -36.40 -3.91
C ALA A 814 6.19 -37.06 -4.61
N GLU A 815 6.33 -38.39 -4.55
CA GLU A 815 7.42 -39.11 -5.22
C GLU A 815 7.34 -38.97 -6.75
N LYS A 816 6.15 -39.11 -7.34
CA LYS A 816 5.94 -38.93 -8.79
C LYS A 816 6.18 -37.49 -9.23
N MET A 817 5.69 -36.52 -8.46
CA MET A 817 5.90 -35.10 -8.72
C MET A 817 7.38 -34.70 -8.59
N GLU A 818 8.11 -35.26 -7.62
CA GLU A 818 9.55 -35.02 -7.46
C GLU A 818 10.36 -35.62 -8.61
N HIS A 819 9.95 -36.80 -9.10
CA HIS A 819 10.53 -37.38 -10.32
C HIS A 819 10.35 -36.46 -11.53
N ASP A 820 9.14 -36.00 -11.78
CA ASP A 820 8.85 -35.10 -12.91
C ASP A 820 9.48 -33.72 -12.73
N TYR A 821 9.61 -33.23 -11.50
CA TYR A 821 10.35 -32.01 -11.19
C TYR A 821 11.80 -32.12 -11.65
N HIS A 822 12.51 -33.19 -11.26
CA HIS A 822 13.90 -33.39 -11.69
C HIS A 822 14.01 -33.66 -13.19
N HIS A 823 13.01 -34.32 -13.80
CA HIS A 823 13.03 -34.65 -15.21
C HIS A 823 12.80 -33.44 -16.13
N TYR A 824 11.84 -32.57 -15.78
CA TYR A 824 11.38 -31.51 -16.67
C TYR A 824 11.85 -30.10 -16.29
N LEU A 825 11.90 -29.77 -14.99
CA LEU A 825 12.21 -28.42 -14.51
C LEU A 825 13.71 -28.16 -14.36
N ILE A 826 14.53 -29.20 -14.21
CA ILE A 826 15.99 -29.08 -14.16
C ILE A 826 16.56 -29.36 -15.54
N LYS A 827 17.23 -28.36 -16.12
CA LYS A 827 17.91 -28.47 -17.41
C LYS A 827 19.32 -27.91 -17.26
N ASP A 828 20.31 -28.64 -17.77
CA ASP A 828 21.72 -28.25 -17.69
C ASP A 828 22.14 -27.88 -16.23
N ASP A 829 21.66 -28.67 -15.26
CA ASP A 829 21.84 -28.50 -13.81
C ASP A 829 21.27 -27.18 -13.22
N VAL A 830 20.42 -26.46 -13.96
CA VAL A 830 19.75 -25.23 -13.53
C VAL A 830 18.24 -25.41 -13.53
N ILE A 831 17.56 -24.93 -12.48
CA ILE A 831 16.11 -24.90 -12.43
C ILE A 831 15.55 -23.80 -13.34
N ALA A 832 14.56 -24.13 -14.17
CA ALA A 832 13.83 -23.15 -14.96
C ALA A 832 12.81 -22.38 -14.11
N GLY A 833 12.60 -21.09 -14.43
CA GLY A 833 11.53 -20.31 -13.82
C GLY A 833 10.15 -20.85 -14.14
N PHE A 834 9.95 -21.23 -15.40
CA PHE A 834 8.76 -21.94 -15.87
C PHE A 834 9.13 -22.95 -16.95
N ILE A 835 8.28 -23.96 -17.13
CA ILE A 835 8.24 -24.74 -18.37
C ILE A 835 6.86 -24.62 -19.01
N HIS A 836 6.81 -24.58 -20.34
CA HIS A 836 5.56 -24.62 -21.10
C HIS A 836 5.56 -25.82 -22.05
N PHE A 837 4.56 -26.69 -21.90
CA PHE A 837 4.32 -27.81 -22.79
C PHE A 837 3.54 -27.31 -24.02
N ASP A 838 4.25 -26.91 -25.08
CA ASP A 838 3.61 -26.50 -26.33
C ASP A 838 2.97 -27.70 -27.02
N ARG A 839 1.65 -27.67 -27.20
CA ARG A 839 0.86 -28.80 -27.73
C ARG A 839 0.37 -28.55 -29.15
N ASP A 840 0.23 -29.62 -29.91
CA ASP A 840 -0.48 -29.60 -31.20
C ASP A 840 -2.01 -29.64 -31.03
N GLU A 841 -2.72 -29.47 -32.15
CA GLU A 841 -4.19 -29.53 -32.19
C GLU A 841 -4.74 -30.89 -31.76
N GLN A 842 -3.91 -31.94 -31.74
CA GLN A 842 -4.26 -33.29 -31.29
C GLN A 842 -3.88 -33.53 -29.81
N GLY A 843 -3.33 -32.53 -29.11
CA GLY A 843 -2.94 -32.57 -27.70
C GLY A 843 -1.56 -33.17 -27.42
N GLY A 844 -0.79 -33.54 -28.44
CA GLY A 844 0.58 -34.05 -28.31
C GLY A 844 1.57 -32.93 -28.00
N VAL A 845 2.60 -33.21 -27.18
CA VAL A 845 3.65 -32.23 -26.88
C VAL A 845 4.59 -32.10 -28.08
N LYS A 846 4.62 -30.93 -28.73
CA LYS A 846 5.57 -30.61 -29.81
C LYS A 846 6.96 -30.35 -29.25
N GLN A 847 7.01 -29.52 -28.20
CA GLN A 847 8.24 -29.11 -27.54
C GLN A 847 7.96 -28.68 -26.09
N ILE A 848 9.01 -28.70 -25.28
CA ILE A 848 8.99 -28.15 -23.92
C ILE A 848 9.86 -26.90 -23.94
N GLU A 849 9.26 -25.76 -23.61
CA GLU A 849 9.94 -24.47 -23.57
C GLU A 849 10.36 -24.17 -22.13
N HIS A 850 11.65 -23.95 -21.90
CA HIS A 850 12.17 -23.52 -20.60
C HIS A 850 12.26 -21.99 -20.60
N LEU A 851 11.46 -21.34 -19.76
CA LEU A 851 11.41 -19.89 -19.62
C LEU A 851 12.09 -19.46 -18.33
N LEU A 852 12.65 -18.25 -18.32
CA LEU A 852 13.44 -17.70 -17.20
C LEU A 852 14.56 -18.68 -16.82
N HIS A 853 15.31 -19.10 -17.83
CA HIS A 853 16.37 -20.10 -17.80
C HIS A 853 17.49 -19.65 -18.75
N PRO A 854 18.77 -20.01 -18.57
CA PRO A 854 19.85 -19.60 -19.50
C PRO A 854 19.67 -20.03 -20.96
N SER A 855 18.72 -20.92 -21.25
CA SER A 855 18.35 -21.32 -22.62
C SER A 855 17.12 -20.56 -23.17
N ASP A 856 16.61 -19.56 -22.45
CA ASP A 856 15.42 -18.80 -22.81
C ASP A 856 15.77 -17.62 -23.73
N ASP A 857 15.74 -17.88 -25.04
CA ASP A 857 15.91 -16.84 -26.07
C ASP A 857 14.64 -15.99 -26.29
N LYS A 858 13.52 -16.31 -25.64
CA LYS A 858 12.23 -15.64 -25.86
C LYS A 858 12.05 -14.43 -24.94
N THR A 859 12.27 -14.62 -23.65
CA THR A 859 12.16 -13.51 -22.67
C THR A 859 13.50 -12.83 -22.42
N GLY A 860 14.61 -13.55 -22.63
CA GLY A 860 15.96 -13.07 -22.33
C GLY A 860 16.26 -12.93 -20.83
N ILE A 861 15.42 -13.51 -19.97
CA ILE A 861 15.61 -13.60 -18.52
C ILE A 861 16.25 -14.96 -18.24
N ASN A 862 17.35 -14.99 -17.50
CA ASN A 862 18.12 -16.23 -17.31
C ASN A 862 17.81 -16.92 -15.98
N TYR A 863 17.47 -16.16 -14.94
CA TYR A 863 17.33 -16.69 -13.60
C TYR A 863 16.12 -16.10 -12.88
N ARG A 864 15.40 -16.95 -12.15
CA ARG A 864 14.31 -16.57 -11.24
C ARG A 864 14.65 -17.02 -9.81
N LEU A 865 14.53 -16.12 -8.85
CA LEU A 865 14.84 -16.36 -7.43
C LEU A 865 13.96 -17.44 -6.80
N LEU A 866 12.66 -17.35 -7.07
CA LEU A 866 11.62 -18.12 -6.38
C LEU A 866 11.84 -19.64 -6.49
N PRO A 867 11.97 -20.24 -7.68
CA PRO A 867 12.18 -21.68 -7.83
C PRO A 867 13.37 -22.19 -7.03
N ALA A 868 14.52 -21.52 -7.14
CA ALA A 868 15.75 -21.93 -6.48
C ALA A 868 15.65 -21.81 -4.95
N SER A 869 15.21 -20.66 -4.44
CA SER A 869 15.06 -20.43 -2.99
C SER A 869 14.04 -21.42 -2.37
N ARG A 870 12.89 -21.63 -3.01
CA ARG A 870 11.89 -22.60 -2.51
C ARG A 870 12.41 -24.04 -2.55
N SER A 871 13.18 -24.42 -3.57
CA SER A 871 13.76 -25.78 -3.68
C SER A 871 14.83 -26.07 -2.62
N ILE A 872 15.53 -25.03 -2.14
CA ILE A 872 16.40 -25.10 -0.97
C ILE A 872 15.55 -25.25 0.30
N ILE A 873 14.56 -24.38 0.49
CA ILE A 873 13.69 -24.41 1.69
C ILE A 873 13.00 -25.78 1.85
N SER A 874 12.47 -26.33 0.76
CA SER A 874 11.76 -27.61 0.72
C SER A 874 12.67 -28.83 0.75
N GLU A 875 13.99 -28.63 0.77
CA GLU A 875 15.01 -29.67 0.68
C GLU A 875 14.89 -30.58 -0.56
N VAL A 876 14.28 -30.12 -1.66
CA VAL A 876 14.16 -30.92 -2.90
C VAL A 876 15.49 -30.98 -3.65
N PHE A 877 16.28 -29.91 -3.62
CA PHE A 877 17.62 -29.92 -4.20
C PHE A 877 18.57 -30.86 -3.47
N THR A 878 19.49 -31.48 -4.23
CA THR A 878 20.68 -32.11 -3.64
C THR A 878 21.60 -31.04 -3.03
N PRO A 879 22.54 -31.40 -2.13
CA PRO A 879 23.49 -30.44 -1.59
C PRO A 879 24.28 -29.67 -2.65
N GLU A 880 24.71 -30.35 -3.72
CA GLU A 880 25.46 -29.74 -4.81
C GLU A 880 24.61 -28.74 -5.58
N MET A 881 23.35 -29.08 -5.87
CA MET A 881 22.39 -28.17 -6.52
C MET A 881 22.12 -26.95 -5.64
N ALA A 882 21.89 -27.14 -4.34
CA ALA A 882 21.61 -26.05 -3.42
C ALA A 882 22.79 -25.07 -3.33
N GLN A 883 24.02 -25.58 -3.28
CA GLN A 883 25.23 -24.78 -3.30
C GLN A 883 25.43 -24.03 -4.64
N SER A 884 25.26 -24.71 -5.78
CA SER A 884 25.43 -24.09 -7.09
C SER A 884 24.38 -23.01 -7.37
N HIS A 885 23.12 -23.26 -7.03
CA HIS A 885 22.04 -22.29 -7.21
C HIS A 885 22.17 -21.10 -6.26
N MET A 886 22.60 -21.31 -5.01
CA MET A 886 22.88 -20.19 -4.11
C MET A 886 24.03 -19.33 -4.63
N ALA A 887 25.05 -19.93 -5.27
CA ALA A 887 26.11 -19.16 -5.94
C ALA A 887 25.55 -18.34 -7.11
N ILE A 888 24.67 -18.93 -7.95
CA ILE A 888 23.97 -18.21 -9.04
C ILE A 888 23.15 -17.04 -8.47
N ILE A 889 22.38 -17.25 -7.41
CA ILE A 889 21.57 -16.20 -6.77
C ILE A 889 22.47 -15.06 -6.28
N LYS A 890 23.54 -15.38 -5.55
CA LYS A 890 24.48 -14.36 -5.02
C LYS A 890 25.17 -13.59 -6.14
N GLU A 891 25.58 -14.28 -7.20
CA GLU A 891 26.24 -13.65 -8.33
C GLU A 891 25.29 -12.77 -9.13
N ASN A 892 24.07 -13.22 -9.40
CA ASN A 892 23.21 -12.59 -10.42
C ASN A 892 22.07 -11.77 -9.86
N LEU A 893 21.58 -12.07 -8.64
CA LEU A 893 20.34 -11.51 -8.10
C LEU A 893 20.54 -10.67 -6.85
N VAL A 894 21.62 -10.87 -6.08
CA VAL A 894 21.89 -10.08 -4.86
C VAL A 894 22.50 -8.73 -5.23
N HIS A 895 21.79 -7.66 -4.88
CA HIS A 895 22.20 -6.27 -5.06
C HIS A 895 22.41 -5.60 -3.67
N PRO A 896 22.91 -4.35 -3.62
CA PRO A 896 23.14 -3.64 -2.36
C PRO A 896 21.88 -3.54 -1.48
N ASP A 897 20.71 -3.36 -2.09
CA ASP A 897 19.42 -3.20 -1.44
C ASP A 897 18.65 -4.52 -1.21
N GLY A 898 19.24 -5.66 -1.57
CA GLY A 898 18.65 -6.98 -1.36
C GLY A 898 18.65 -7.84 -2.63
N VAL A 899 17.98 -8.99 -2.54
CA VAL A 899 17.89 -9.95 -3.66
C VAL A 899 16.72 -9.61 -4.58
N ARG A 900 16.95 -9.70 -5.89
CA ARG A 900 15.96 -9.45 -6.95
C ARG A 900 15.25 -10.75 -7.36
N LEU A 901 13.99 -10.64 -7.77
CA LEU A 901 13.14 -11.73 -8.24
C LEU A 901 13.69 -12.41 -9.50
N MET A 902 14.33 -11.62 -10.37
CA MET A 902 14.90 -12.04 -11.65
C MET A 902 16.19 -11.26 -11.94
N ASP A 903 17.05 -11.79 -12.81
CA ASP A 903 18.30 -11.12 -13.22
C ASP A 903 18.02 -9.94 -14.16
N LYS A 904 16.87 -9.98 -14.84
CA LYS A 904 16.39 -8.94 -15.74
C LYS A 904 14.87 -8.78 -15.61
N MET A 905 14.38 -7.58 -15.83
CA MET A 905 12.94 -7.30 -15.91
C MET A 905 12.33 -7.90 -17.18
N ALA A 906 11.02 -8.16 -17.17
CA ALA A 906 10.28 -8.38 -18.41
C ALA A 906 10.47 -7.16 -19.35
N GLU A 907 10.66 -7.41 -20.64
CA GLU A 907 10.80 -6.34 -21.62
C GLU A 907 9.47 -5.58 -21.73
N TYR A 908 9.52 -4.26 -21.55
CA TYR A 908 8.32 -3.42 -21.63
C TYR A 908 8.12 -2.90 -23.06
N LYS A 909 7.03 -3.31 -23.71
CA LYS A 909 6.71 -2.97 -25.11
C LYS A 909 5.54 -1.98 -25.20
N ALA A 910 5.58 -0.93 -24.38
CA ALA A 910 4.58 0.13 -24.34
C ALA A 910 3.13 -0.38 -24.24
N GLY A 911 2.91 -1.33 -23.32
CA GLY A 911 1.59 -1.90 -23.03
C GLY A 911 1.18 -3.11 -23.87
N LYS A 912 2.08 -3.67 -24.70
CA LYS A 912 1.85 -4.94 -25.40
C LYS A 912 2.22 -6.13 -24.52
N GLN A 913 1.36 -7.15 -24.50
CA GLN A 913 1.55 -8.40 -23.76
C GLN A 913 1.97 -9.55 -24.68
N SER A 914 2.80 -10.44 -24.16
CA SER A 914 3.29 -11.64 -24.84
C SER A 914 3.17 -12.90 -23.97
N TYR A 915 3.83 -12.94 -22.82
CA TYR A 915 3.81 -14.10 -21.91
C TYR A 915 3.09 -13.78 -20.60
N PHE A 916 3.33 -12.60 -20.06
CA PHE A 916 2.84 -12.18 -18.75
C PHE A 916 1.89 -11.00 -18.87
N LYS A 917 0.87 -10.96 -18.00
CA LYS A 917 -0.09 -9.85 -17.98
C LYS A 917 0.55 -8.58 -17.40
N ARG A 918 0.50 -8.39 -16.08
CA ARG A 918 0.81 -7.10 -15.44
C ARG A 918 2.28 -6.71 -15.52
N ALA A 919 3.21 -7.67 -15.52
CA ALA A 919 4.66 -7.39 -15.63
C ALA A 919 5.06 -6.69 -16.94
N GLU A 920 4.31 -6.94 -18.02
CA GLU A 920 4.50 -6.33 -19.34
C GLU A 920 3.60 -5.09 -19.56
N LEU A 921 2.58 -4.88 -18.70
CA LEU A 921 1.69 -3.72 -18.76
C LEU A 921 2.08 -2.57 -17.84
N ALA A 922 2.77 -2.82 -16.73
CA ALA A 922 3.13 -1.76 -15.78
C ALA A 922 4.13 -0.78 -16.39
N ALA A 923 3.72 0.48 -16.49
CA ALA A 923 4.54 1.56 -17.00
C ALA A 923 5.50 2.10 -15.92
N ASN A 924 5.05 2.10 -14.67
CA ASN A 924 5.85 2.42 -13.48
C ASN A 924 6.87 1.31 -13.17
N LEU A 925 8.06 1.71 -12.73
CA LEU A 925 9.03 0.81 -12.11
C LEU A 925 8.84 0.82 -10.60
N GLY A 926 7.97 -0.08 -10.12
CA GLY A 926 7.79 -0.29 -8.70
C GLY A 926 7.10 -1.61 -8.39
N ARG A 927 6.87 -1.87 -7.10
CA ARG A 927 6.25 -3.11 -6.64
C ARG A 927 7.01 -4.36 -7.12
N GLU A 928 6.33 -5.42 -7.53
CA GLU A 928 6.95 -6.66 -8.02
C GLU A 928 7.76 -6.41 -9.30
N VAL A 929 7.37 -5.42 -10.11
CA VAL A 929 8.05 -5.04 -11.37
C VAL A 929 9.41 -4.40 -11.13
N GLY A 930 9.62 -3.77 -9.97
CA GLY A 930 10.92 -3.28 -9.49
C GLY A 930 11.91 -4.40 -9.14
N LEU A 931 11.43 -5.65 -9.12
CA LEU A 931 12.12 -6.91 -8.86
C LEU A 931 12.66 -7.09 -7.45
N GLN A 932 12.82 -6.06 -6.61
CA GLN A 932 13.09 -6.26 -5.18
C GLN A 932 11.77 -6.12 -4.45
N TYR A 933 11.12 -7.26 -4.20
CA TYR A 933 9.95 -7.32 -3.35
C TYR A 933 10.34 -7.95 -2.00
N CYS A 934 10.19 -7.20 -0.92
CA CYS A 934 10.78 -7.52 0.39
C CYS A 934 10.28 -8.85 0.95
N HIS A 935 9.05 -9.26 0.62
CA HIS A 935 8.55 -10.59 0.98
C HIS A 935 9.41 -11.72 0.39
N ALA A 936 9.77 -11.66 -0.89
CA ALA A 936 10.63 -12.68 -1.50
C ALA A 936 12.06 -12.63 -0.94
N HIS A 937 12.53 -11.44 -0.56
CA HIS A 937 13.80 -11.29 0.15
C HIS A 937 13.81 -12.01 1.50
N ILE A 938 12.70 -11.96 2.24
CA ILE A 938 12.55 -12.68 3.52
C ILE A 938 12.61 -14.21 3.29
N ARG A 939 12.00 -14.72 2.23
CA ARG A 939 12.12 -16.16 1.86
C ARG A 939 13.54 -16.52 1.41
N PHE A 940 14.28 -15.59 0.81
CA PHE A 940 15.70 -15.82 0.55
C PHE A 940 16.51 -15.96 1.86
N ILE A 941 16.20 -15.19 2.89
CA ILE A 941 16.80 -15.35 4.23
C ILE A 941 16.48 -16.74 4.81
N GLU A 942 15.25 -17.24 4.65
CA GLU A 942 14.85 -18.61 5.02
C GLU A 942 15.75 -19.67 4.36
N ALA A 943 16.01 -19.52 3.05
CA ALA A 943 16.91 -20.41 2.31
C ALA A 943 18.37 -20.33 2.80
N LEU A 944 18.86 -19.14 3.14
CA LEU A 944 20.21 -18.97 3.70
C LEU A 944 20.36 -19.64 5.08
N CYS A 945 19.34 -19.53 5.95
CA CYS A 945 19.32 -20.21 7.24
C CYS A 945 19.33 -21.75 7.07
N LYS A 946 18.62 -22.25 6.06
CA LYS A 946 18.59 -23.67 5.72
C LYS A 946 19.99 -24.20 5.34
N LEU A 947 20.77 -23.41 4.61
CA LEU A 947 22.17 -23.69 4.26
C LEU A 947 23.17 -23.45 5.40
N GLY A 948 22.80 -22.66 6.41
CA GLY A 948 23.70 -22.26 7.50
C GLY A 948 24.66 -21.13 7.14
N ASP A 949 24.33 -20.31 6.14
CA ASP A 949 25.18 -19.20 5.68
C ASP A 949 24.99 -17.95 6.54
N ALA A 950 25.54 -17.99 7.75
CA ALA A 950 25.24 -17.02 8.80
C ALA A 950 25.64 -15.58 8.46
N GLU A 951 26.74 -15.36 7.75
CA GLU A 951 27.13 -14.01 7.32
C GLU A 951 26.12 -13.43 6.32
N ALA A 952 25.74 -14.23 5.31
CA ALA A 952 24.75 -13.79 4.34
C ALA A 952 23.36 -13.56 4.97
N VAL A 953 22.97 -14.37 5.97
CA VAL A 953 21.73 -14.16 6.73
C VAL A 953 21.74 -12.75 7.33
N PHE A 954 22.78 -12.41 8.09
CA PHE A 954 22.84 -11.13 8.79
C PHE A 954 23.03 -9.95 7.83
N ASP A 955 23.75 -10.11 6.71
CA ASP A 955 23.85 -9.08 5.66
C ASP A 955 22.51 -8.70 5.07
N ASN A 956 21.59 -9.66 4.96
CA ASN A 956 20.30 -9.46 4.29
C ASN A 956 19.17 -9.13 5.28
N LEU A 957 19.26 -9.57 6.54
CA LEU A 957 18.30 -9.21 7.59
C LEU A 957 18.11 -7.70 7.75
N TYR A 958 19.19 -6.92 7.61
CA TYR A 958 19.17 -5.48 7.86
C TYR A 958 18.76 -4.64 6.64
N LYS A 959 18.95 -5.15 5.42
CA LYS A 959 18.68 -4.41 4.17
C LYS A 959 17.21 -4.05 3.96
N ILE A 960 16.31 -4.71 4.68
CA ILE A 960 14.87 -4.50 4.60
C ILE A 960 14.27 -3.95 5.90
N ILE A 961 15.10 -3.48 6.82
CA ILE A 961 14.65 -2.77 8.02
C ILE A 961 14.67 -1.26 7.75
N PRO A 962 13.55 -0.55 7.87
CA PRO A 962 13.49 0.89 7.62
C PRO A 962 14.26 1.73 8.65
N VAL A 963 14.44 1.22 9.87
CA VAL A 963 15.16 1.87 10.98
C VAL A 963 16.65 2.02 10.64
N GLY A 964 17.13 3.24 10.38
CA GLY A 964 18.54 3.48 10.02
C GLY A 964 18.96 2.80 8.71
N ILE A 965 18.06 2.71 7.73
CA ILE A 965 18.24 1.92 6.49
C ILE A 965 19.55 2.24 5.73
N GLN A 966 19.99 3.50 5.74
CA GLN A 966 21.18 3.94 5.00
C GLN A 966 22.50 3.38 5.59
N ASP A 967 22.49 2.85 6.81
CA ASP A 967 23.64 2.16 7.41
C ASP A 967 23.99 0.87 6.66
N HIS A 968 22.99 0.19 6.07
CA HIS A 968 23.15 -1.09 5.35
C HIS A 968 22.89 -0.97 3.86
N VAL A 969 22.14 0.05 3.43
CA VAL A 969 21.86 0.34 2.02
C VAL A 969 22.21 1.81 1.73
N PRO A 970 23.49 2.14 1.50
CA PRO A 970 23.93 3.53 1.38
C PRO A 970 23.27 4.32 0.24
N ASN A 971 22.83 3.64 -0.82
CA ASN A 971 22.11 4.23 -1.95
C ASN A 971 20.58 4.27 -1.75
N ALA A 972 20.05 3.92 -0.57
CA ALA A 972 18.62 4.07 -0.29
C ALA A 972 18.22 5.54 -0.12
N GLU A 973 17.13 5.96 -0.74
CA GLU A 973 16.44 7.21 -0.43
C GLU A 973 15.77 7.14 0.95
N LEU A 974 15.62 8.32 1.56
CA LEU A 974 14.90 8.49 2.83
C LEU A 974 13.47 7.92 2.73
N ARG A 975 13.00 7.34 3.83
CA ARG A 975 11.65 6.78 3.98
C ARG A 975 11.19 6.86 5.43
N GLN A 976 9.92 6.59 5.67
CA GLN A 976 9.37 6.49 7.01
C GLN A 976 10.02 5.31 7.76
N SER A 977 10.58 5.56 8.94
CA SER A 977 11.50 4.62 9.60
C SER A 977 10.80 3.57 10.48
N ASN A 978 9.51 3.73 10.77
CA ASN A 978 8.71 2.83 11.60
C ASN A 978 7.64 2.03 10.82
N ALA A 979 7.68 2.04 9.49
CA ALA A 979 6.70 1.35 8.64
C ALA A 979 7.39 0.39 7.67
N TYR A 980 6.90 -0.85 7.61
CA TYR A 980 7.31 -1.80 6.58
C TYR A 980 7.09 -1.22 5.18
N PHE A 981 8.04 -1.44 4.27
CA PHE A 981 7.94 -1.10 2.85
C PHE A 981 7.94 -2.39 2.01
N SER A 982 7.04 -2.49 1.04
CA SER A 982 6.82 -3.73 0.29
C SER A 982 7.88 -4.02 -0.78
N SER A 983 8.50 -2.97 -1.34
CA SER A 983 9.50 -3.07 -2.41
C SER A 983 10.65 -2.07 -2.25
N SER A 984 11.78 -2.38 -2.89
CA SER A 984 12.91 -1.46 -3.09
C SER A 984 13.11 -1.20 -4.57
N ASP A 985 12.64 -0.04 -5.02
CA ASP A 985 12.48 0.28 -6.43
C ASP A 985 13.63 1.18 -6.90
N ALA A 986 14.34 0.79 -7.94
CA ALA A 986 15.41 1.61 -8.50
C ALA A 986 14.83 2.93 -9.06
N LYS A 987 15.47 4.05 -8.77
CA LYS A 987 15.01 5.39 -9.16
C LYS A 987 15.30 5.70 -10.63
N PHE A 988 14.65 4.95 -11.52
CA PHE A 988 14.54 5.27 -12.94
C PHE A 988 13.17 5.87 -13.23
N ASN A 989 13.13 6.77 -14.22
CA ASN A 989 11.89 7.43 -14.57
C ASN A 989 10.97 6.56 -15.45
N ASP A 990 11.52 5.56 -16.16
CA ASP A 990 10.74 4.64 -16.98
C ASP A 990 11.39 3.25 -17.15
N ARG A 991 10.58 2.30 -17.65
CA ARG A 991 10.98 0.90 -17.87
C ARG A 991 12.09 0.74 -18.92
N PRO A 992 12.07 1.37 -20.11
CA PRO A 992 13.14 1.22 -21.09
C PRO A 992 14.51 1.68 -20.55
N THR A 993 14.57 2.85 -19.91
CA THR A 993 15.80 3.38 -19.33
C THR A 993 16.35 2.43 -18.25
N ALA A 994 15.46 1.93 -17.39
CA ALA A 994 15.82 0.95 -16.37
C ALA A 994 16.34 -0.36 -16.96
N TYR A 995 15.70 -0.86 -18.03
CA TYR A 995 16.07 -2.10 -18.71
C TYR A 995 17.48 -2.03 -19.30
N ASP A 996 17.82 -0.91 -19.96
CA ASP A 996 19.15 -0.72 -20.57
C ASP A 996 20.26 -0.45 -19.53
N ASN A 997 19.90 0.05 -18.35
CA ASN A 997 20.85 0.48 -17.31
C ASN A 997 20.78 -0.38 -16.03
N PHE A 998 20.14 -1.55 -16.07
CA PHE A 998 19.88 -2.33 -14.86
C PHE A 998 21.17 -2.77 -14.11
N GLY A 999 22.29 -2.91 -14.82
CA GLY A 999 23.60 -3.17 -14.22
C GLY A 999 24.04 -2.11 -13.20
N LYS A 1000 23.59 -0.85 -13.33
CA LYS A 1000 23.86 0.22 -12.37
C LYS A 1000 23.16 0.00 -11.02
N VAL A 1001 22.03 -0.71 -11.02
CA VAL A 1001 21.34 -1.10 -9.78
C VAL A 1001 22.19 -2.11 -8.99
N LYS A 1002 22.72 -3.12 -9.71
CA LYS A 1002 23.64 -4.11 -9.13
C LYS A 1002 24.92 -3.47 -8.57
N ALA A 1003 25.42 -2.43 -9.24
CA ALA A 1003 26.58 -1.66 -8.81
C ALA A 1003 26.30 -0.67 -7.66
N GLY A 1004 25.03 -0.45 -7.28
CA GLY A 1004 24.66 0.54 -6.27
C GLY A 1004 24.81 2.00 -6.73
N GLU A 1005 24.91 2.24 -8.04
CA GLU A 1005 25.11 3.57 -8.63
C GLU A 1005 23.80 4.35 -8.82
N VAL A 1006 22.65 3.67 -8.65
CA VAL A 1006 21.32 4.27 -8.72
C VAL A 1006 20.68 4.23 -7.35
N ALA A 1007 20.05 5.33 -6.96
CA ALA A 1007 19.30 5.37 -5.71
C ALA A 1007 18.10 4.41 -5.75
N VAL A 1008 17.70 3.88 -4.59
CA VAL A 1008 16.51 3.00 -4.47
C VAL A 1008 15.49 3.60 -3.50
N LYS A 1009 14.22 3.63 -3.90
CA LYS A 1009 13.10 4.18 -3.12
C LYS A 1009 12.24 3.07 -2.51
N GLY A 1010 11.59 3.36 -1.38
CA GLY A 1010 10.68 2.42 -0.73
C GLY A 1010 9.29 2.39 -1.38
N GLY A 1011 8.73 1.19 -1.54
CA GLY A 1011 7.38 0.96 -2.05
C GLY A 1011 6.26 1.26 -1.05
N TRP A 1012 5.11 0.60 -1.27
CA TRP A 1012 3.90 0.75 -0.44
C TRP A 1012 4.08 0.24 0.98
N ARG A 1013 3.30 0.77 1.92
CA ARG A 1013 3.57 0.65 3.35
C ARG A 1013 2.51 -0.09 4.15
N ILE A 1014 2.97 -0.69 5.26
CA ILE A 1014 2.19 -1.38 6.31
C ILE A 1014 1.55 -2.69 5.84
N TYR A 1015 0.66 -2.65 4.84
CA TYR A 1015 -0.15 -3.79 4.43
C TYR A 1015 0.66 -4.83 3.64
N SER A 1016 1.09 -5.88 4.31
CA SER A 1016 1.79 -7.02 3.70
C SER A 1016 1.84 -8.19 4.67
N SER A 1017 2.04 -9.40 4.14
CA SER A 1017 2.51 -10.54 4.96
C SER A 1017 3.95 -10.35 5.48
N GLY A 1018 4.73 -9.47 4.82
CA GLY A 1018 6.16 -9.22 5.08
C GLY A 1018 6.53 -9.06 6.56
N PRO A 1019 5.87 -8.17 7.33
CA PRO A 1019 6.16 -7.97 8.75
C PRO A 1019 6.05 -9.27 9.57
N GLY A 1020 4.97 -10.03 9.40
CA GLY A 1020 4.73 -11.27 10.14
C GLY A 1020 5.74 -12.37 9.77
N ILE A 1021 6.04 -12.53 8.49
CA ILE A 1021 7.04 -13.52 8.05
C ILE A 1021 8.46 -13.11 8.44
N TYR A 1022 8.80 -11.82 8.48
CA TYR A 1022 10.11 -11.34 8.95
C TYR A 1022 10.34 -11.77 10.40
N VAL A 1023 9.35 -11.50 11.27
CA VAL A 1023 9.37 -11.89 12.68
C VAL A 1023 9.51 -13.41 12.80
N ASN A 1024 8.74 -14.17 12.01
CA ASN A 1024 8.85 -15.63 11.99
C ASN A 1024 10.26 -16.10 11.61
N GLN A 1025 10.87 -15.57 10.53
CA GLN A 1025 12.20 -15.98 10.10
C GLN A 1025 13.26 -15.67 11.16
N LEU A 1026 13.17 -14.49 11.78
CA LEU A 1026 14.07 -14.07 12.85
C LEU A 1026 14.05 -15.06 14.03
N ILE A 1027 12.86 -15.42 14.52
CA ILE A 1027 12.72 -16.29 15.69
C ILE A 1027 13.02 -17.76 15.33
N THR A 1028 12.36 -18.28 14.30
CA THR A 1028 12.31 -19.73 14.04
C THR A 1028 13.50 -20.26 13.25
N ASN A 1029 14.14 -19.41 12.42
CA ASN A 1029 15.21 -19.83 11.51
C ASN A 1029 16.56 -19.16 11.79
N VAL A 1030 16.59 -17.89 12.21
CA VAL A 1030 17.85 -17.21 12.58
C VAL A 1030 18.28 -17.58 14.00
N PHE A 1031 17.45 -17.27 15.00
CA PHE A 1031 17.70 -17.75 16.38
C PHE A 1031 17.36 -19.22 16.55
N GLY A 1032 16.61 -19.79 15.59
CA GLY A 1032 16.38 -21.21 15.50
C GLY A 1032 15.47 -21.77 16.59
N VAL A 1033 14.61 -20.94 17.18
CA VAL A 1033 13.73 -21.33 18.31
C VAL A 1033 12.35 -21.70 17.78
N ARG A 1034 12.02 -22.98 17.79
CA ARG A 1034 10.72 -23.48 17.32
C ARG A 1034 10.35 -24.81 17.94
N PHE A 1035 9.07 -25.13 17.99
CA PHE A 1035 8.60 -26.47 18.34
C PHE A 1035 8.40 -27.30 17.08
N SER A 1036 8.72 -28.59 17.15
CA SER A 1036 8.48 -29.57 16.10
C SER A 1036 8.30 -30.94 16.74
N GLU A 1037 7.28 -31.69 16.31
CA GLU A 1037 6.90 -32.99 16.88
C GLU A 1037 6.66 -32.94 18.40
N ASN A 1038 6.09 -31.83 18.89
CA ASN A 1038 5.96 -31.49 20.31
C ASN A 1038 7.26 -31.21 21.07
N ASP A 1039 8.44 -31.29 20.45
CA ASP A 1039 9.72 -31.06 21.08
C ASP A 1039 10.32 -29.69 20.69
N LEU A 1040 11.16 -29.13 21.55
CA LEU A 1040 11.85 -27.87 21.25
C LEU A 1040 13.02 -28.17 20.30
N THR A 1041 13.06 -27.46 19.19
CA THR A 1041 14.22 -27.42 18.29
C THR A 1041 14.97 -26.11 18.50
N LEU A 1042 16.27 -26.20 18.75
CA LEU A 1042 17.21 -25.08 18.78
C LEU A 1042 18.21 -25.26 17.64
N ASP A 1043 18.04 -24.47 16.58
CA ASP A 1043 18.87 -24.53 15.36
C ASP A 1043 19.36 -23.14 14.94
N PRO A 1044 20.16 -22.45 15.77
CA PRO A 1044 20.56 -21.09 15.46
C PRO A 1044 21.56 -21.02 14.31
N VAL A 1045 21.49 -19.95 13.54
CA VAL A 1045 22.41 -19.60 12.45
C VAL A 1045 22.87 -18.16 12.69
N ILE A 1046 23.97 -17.99 13.40
CA ILE A 1046 24.40 -16.69 13.95
C ILE A 1046 25.79 -16.32 13.43
N SER A 1047 25.92 -15.09 12.92
CA SER A 1047 27.19 -14.59 12.39
C SER A 1047 28.19 -14.33 13.54
N PRO A 1048 29.47 -14.72 13.39
CA PRO A 1048 30.54 -14.34 14.31
C PRO A 1048 30.65 -12.84 14.58
N ARG A 1049 30.20 -11.99 13.64
CA ARG A 1049 30.30 -10.52 13.77
C ARG A 1049 29.50 -9.94 14.91
N VAL A 1050 28.46 -10.64 15.36
CA VAL A 1050 27.60 -10.17 16.46
C VAL A 1050 28.10 -10.64 17.84
N GLY A 1051 29.13 -11.51 17.86
CA GLY A 1051 29.61 -12.18 19.07
C GLY A 1051 28.54 -13.07 19.68
N GLN A 1052 28.49 -13.12 21.02
CA GLN A 1052 27.42 -13.80 21.74
C GLN A 1052 26.06 -13.11 21.51
N ALA A 1053 25.04 -13.91 21.18
CA ALA A 1053 23.66 -13.45 21.05
C ALA A 1053 22.83 -13.86 22.28
N ASN A 1054 22.25 -12.87 22.95
CA ASN A 1054 21.37 -13.05 24.09
C ASN A 1054 19.94 -12.75 23.64
N VAL A 1055 19.04 -13.74 23.70
CA VAL A 1055 17.63 -13.57 23.34
C VAL A 1055 16.78 -13.80 24.59
N GLN A 1056 15.98 -12.81 24.96
CA GLN A 1056 14.91 -12.95 25.94
C GLN A 1056 13.65 -13.37 25.18
N PHE A 1057 12.98 -14.41 25.67
CA PHE A 1057 11.75 -14.93 25.07
C PHE A 1057 10.99 -15.77 26.11
N GLU A 1058 9.77 -16.20 25.81
CA GLU A 1058 9.09 -17.22 26.61
C GLU A 1058 9.07 -18.57 25.90
N LEU A 1059 9.25 -19.65 26.64
CA LEU A 1059 9.03 -21.02 26.17
C LEU A 1059 7.99 -21.68 27.08
N ASP A 1060 6.88 -22.15 26.50
CA ASP A 1060 5.77 -22.74 27.26
C ASP A 1060 5.25 -21.83 28.40
N GLY A 1061 5.17 -20.52 28.13
CA GLY A 1061 4.70 -19.52 29.09
C GLY A 1061 5.66 -19.25 30.26
N LYS A 1062 6.92 -19.71 30.16
CA LYS A 1062 7.97 -19.43 31.15
C LYS A 1062 9.04 -18.54 30.51
N PRO A 1063 9.48 -17.46 31.17
CA PRO A 1063 10.52 -16.58 30.64
C PRO A 1063 11.87 -17.32 30.62
N VAL A 1064 12.56 -17.22 29.48
CA VAL A 1064 13.85 -17.85 29.20
C VAL A 1064 14.80 -16.84 28.56
N LYS A 1065 16.03 -16.81 29.07
CA LYS A 1065 17.16 -16.18 28.39
C LYS A 1065 17.95 -17.24 27.61
N LEU A 1066 17.94 -17.16 26.29
CA LEU A 1066 18.82 -17.93 25.44
C LEU A 1066 20.16 -17.20 25.31
N VAL A 1067 21.26 -17.89 25.62
CA VAL A 1067 22.62 -17.37 25.46
C VAL A 1067 23.30 -18.23 24.41
N ILE A 1068 23.45 -17.71 23.20
CA ILE A 1068 24.06 -18.41 22.06
C ILE A 1068 25.50 -17.94 21.95
N ASP A 1069 26.43 -18.83 22.28
CA ASP A 1069 27.87 -18.59 22.32
C ASP A 1069 28.58 -19.28 21.16
N LEU A 1070 29.30 -18.48 20.37
CA LEU A 1070 29.99 -18.91 19.16
C LEU A 1070 31.43 -19.31 19.52
N GLN A 1071 31.67 -20.60 19.78
CA GLN A 1071 33.02 -21.07 20.13
C GLN A 1071 33.69 -21.82 18.98
N GLU A 1072 32.96 -22.68 18.28
CA GLU A 1072 33.51 -23.60 17.29
C GLU A 1072 32.83 -23.47 15.91
N ALA A 1073 31.56 -23.05 15.85
CA ALA A 1073 30.80 -22.93 14.61
C ALA A 1073 29.79 -21.77 14.61
N MET A 1074 29.18 -21.54 13.44
CA MET A 1074 28.14 -20.51 13.21
C MET A 1074 26.72 -21.08 13.30
N HIS A 1075 26.59 -22.40 13.46
CA HIS A 1075 25.34 -23.15 13.55
C HIS A 1075 25.59 -24.50 14.22
N THR A 1076 24.53 -25.27 14.50
CA THR A 1076 24.57 -26.61 15.11
C THR A 1076 25.07 -26.62 16.56
N PRO A 1077 24.16 -26.72 17.55
CA PRO A 1077 24.57 -26.83 18.96
C PRO A 1077 25.48 -28.02 19.25
N LYS A 1078 26.56 -27.78 20.00
CA LYS A 1078 27.51 -28.78 20.52
C LYS A 1078 27.24 -29.15 21.97
N ALA A 1079 26.84 -28.16 22.76
CA ALA A 1079 26.49 -28.32 24.16
C ALA A 1079 25.35 -27.37 24.52
N ILE A 1080 24.45 -27.85 25.37
CA ILE A 1080 23.33 -27.04 25.87
C ILE A 1080 23.22 -27.27 27.38
N THR A 1081 23.08 -26.19 28.14
CA THR A 1081 22.75 -26.27 29.57
C THR A 1081 21.52 -25.42 29.90
N LEU A 1082 20.66 -25.93 30.77
CA LEU A 1082 19.53 -25.22 31.35
C LEU A 1082 19.85 -24.98 32.83
N ASN A 1083 20.01 -23.72 33.24
CA ASN A 1083 20.35 -23.35 34.62
C ASN A 1083 21.60 -24.09 35.15
N GLY A 1084 22.54 -24.42 34.27
CA GLY A 1084 23.76 -25.18 34.57
C GLY A 1084 23.62 -26.72 34.52
N GLU A 1085 22.41 -27.27 34.38
CA GLU A 1085 22.18 -28.70 34.12
C GLU A 1085 22.37 -29.00 32.63
N VAL A 1086 23.09 -30.07 32.29
CA VAL A 1086 23.29 -30.50 30.90
C VAL A 1086 21.96 -30.94 30.31
N VAL A 1087 21.59 -30.36 29.17
CA VAL A 1087 20.38 -30.70 28.42
C VAL A 1087 20.70 -31.85 27.46
N PRO A 1088 20.03 -33.02 27.56
CA PRO A 1088 20.14 -34.05 26.55
C PRO A 1088 19.40 -33.62 25.29
N PHE A 1089 20.03 -33.79 24.13
CA PHE A 1089 19.42 -33.51 22.84
C PHE A 1089 19.87 -34.50 21.77
N GLU A 1090 19.07 -34.61 20.74
CA GLU A 1090 19.43 -35.29 19.49
C GLU A 1090 19.61 -34.27 18.38
N LEU A 1091 20.43 -34.57 17.39
CA LEU A 1091 20.58 -33.67 16.24
C LEU A 1091 19.42 -33.89 15.26
N SER A 1092 18.79 -32.80 14.84
CA SER A 1092 17.75 -32.84 13.81
C SER A 1092 18.35 -33.09 12.43
N GLU A 1093 17.54 -33.59 11.52
CA GLU A 1093 17.93 -33.71 10.11
C GLU A 1093 17.96 -32.33 9.43
N ASN A 1094 18.91 -32.16 8.52
CA ASN A 1094 18.99 -31.07 7.56
C ASN A 1094 19.79 -31.60 6.37
N ARG A 1095 19.31 -31.38 5.16
CA ARG A 1095 19.93 -31.95 3.95
C ARG A 1095 21.31 -31.37 3.62
N TYR A 1096 21.59 -30.15 4.05
CA TYR A 1096 22.73 -29.34 3.58
C TYR A 1096 23.83 -29.13 4.63
N ARG A 1097 23.49 -29.33 5.90
CA ARG A 1097 24.42 -29.19 7.04
C ARG A 1097 23.98 -30.10 8.18
N THR A 1098 24.77 -30.18 9.24
CA THR A 1098 24.28 -30.76 10.49
C THR A 1098 23.13 -29.91 11.03
N GLY A 1099 22.02 -30.54 11.44
CA GLY A 1099 20.86 -29.83 11.96
C GLY A 1099 21.04 -29.27 13.37
N GLY A 1100 19.94 -28.81 13.96
CA GLY A 1100 19.90 -28.24 15.30
C GLY A 1100 19.74 -29.31 16.39
N ALA A 1101 19.57 -28.86 17.63
CA ALA A 1101 19.27 -29.73 18.76
C ALA A 1101 17.76 -29.88 18.95
N ARG A 1102 17.26 -31.12 18.92
CA ARG A 1102 15.91 -31.49 19.36
C ARG A 1102 15.95 -31.89 20.83
N ILE A 1103 15.21 -31.16 21.66
CA ILE A 1103 15.14 -31.31 23.10
C ILE A 1103 13.72 -31.72 23.47
N SER A 1104 13.60 -32.78 24.28
CA SER A 1104 12.29 -33.25 24.72
C SER A 1104 11.53 -32.19 25.50
N ARG A 1105 10.31 -31.84 25.07
CA ARG A 1105 9.47 -30.87 25.79
C ARG A 1105 9.10 -31.34 27.19
N LYS A 1106 8.82 -32.64 27.37
CA LYS A 1106 8.60 -33.24 28.69
C LYS A 1106 9.79 -33.05 29.63
N TRP A 1107 11.01 -33.13 29.08
CA TRP A 1107 12.22 -32.88 29.87
C TRP A 1107 12.29 -31.41 30.30
N LEU A 1108 12.02 -30.48 29.39
CA LEU A 1108 12.00 -29.03 29.65
C LEU A 1108 10.93 -28.62 30.66
N GLU A 1109 9.68 -29.08 30.50
CA GLU A 1109 8.56 -28.69 31.36
C GLU A 1109 8.83 -28.96 32.84
N THR A 1110 9.52 -30.06 33.15
CA THR A 1110 9.87 -30.47 34.51
C THR A 1110 11.03 -29.69 35.14
N ARG A 1111 11.79 -28.92 34.36
CA ARG A 1111 13.03 -28.24 34.78
C ARG A 1111 12.99 -26.73 34.58
N LEU A 1112 12.16 -26.24 33.67
CA LEU A 1112 11.91 -24.81 33.56
C LEU A 1112 11.23 -24.32 34.85
N GLU A 1113 11.86 -23.37 35.50
CA GLU A 1113 11.35 -22.67 36.67
C GLU A 1113 10.36 -21.58 36.23
N SER A 1114 9.62 -21.00 37.18
CA SER A 1114 8.68 -19.90 36.86
C SER A 1114 9.40 -18.63 36.41
N GLU A 1115 10.66 -18.44 36.83
CA GLU A 1115 11.48 -17.27 36.52
C GLU A 1115 12.95 -17.70 36.35
N ASN A 1116 13.79 -16.81 35.84
CA ASN A 1116 15.26 -16.96 35.80
C ASN A 1116 15.82 -18.17 35.03
N ASN A 1117 15.10 -18.67 34.03
CA ASN A 1117 15.62 -19.73 33.17
C ASN A 1117 16.69 -19.20 32.21
N THR A 1118 17.84 -19.87 32.13
CA THR A 1118 18.88 -19.60 31.14
C THR A 1118 19.22 -20.87 30.37
N LEU A 1119 18.99 -20.83 29.05
CA LEU A 1119 19.47 -21.83 28.11
C LEU A 1119 20.79 -21.35 27.50
N TYR A 1120 21.91 -21.90 27.95
CA TYR A 1120 23.22 -21.64 27.37
C TYR A 1120 23.49 -22.63 26.25
N ILE A 1121 23.75 -22.14 25.04
CA ILE A 1121 23.90 -22.90 23.81
C ILE A 1121 25.29 -22.60 23.26
N THR A 1122 26.14 -23.61 23.17
CA THR A 1122 27.48 -23.50 22.55
C THR A 1122 27.41 -24.03 21.13
N LEU A 1123 27.80 -23.21 20.15
CA LEU A 1123 27.89 -23.57 18.73
C LEU A 1123 29.29 -23.98 18.31
#